data_AF-A0A061GZR6-F1
#
_entry.id   AF-A0A061GZR6-F1
#
_cell.length_a   1.000
_cell.length_b   1.000
_cell.length_c   1.000
_cell.angle_alpha   90.00
_cell.angle_beta   90.00
_cell.angle_gamma   90.00
#
_symmetry.space_group_name_H-M   'P 1'
#
loop_
_entity.id
_entity.type
_entity.pdbx_description
1 polymer ?
#
loop_
_entity_poly.entity_id
_entity_poly.type
_entity_poly.pdbx_seq_one_letter_code
_entity_poly.pdbx_strand_id
1 'polypeptide(L)'
;MRENPFYVDTVRSFRDRRYEYKGLNKVWKGKLSEAKAGGNPMKIQEAQDMVVLYDSLQLAHKCILNSFYGYVMRKGARWYSMEMAGVVTYTGAKIIQNARLLVEKIGKPLELDTDGIWCALPGSFPENFTFKTKDSKKKLTISYPCVMLNVDVARNNTNDQYQTLIDPVNKTYATHSECSIEFEVDGPYKAMILPASKEEGILIKKRYAVFNDDGTLAELKGFEIKRRGELKLIKVFQAELFDKFLNGSSLEECYSAVAAVANRWLDLLDNQGKDIADSELLDYISESSTMSKSLADYGEQKSCAVTTARRLADFLGDAMVKDKGLRCQYIVACEPRGTPVSERAIPVAIFETDAEIMKFYLRKWCKTFSEVGIRSIVDWSYYKQRLSSAIQKIITIPAAMQKVANPVPRVAHPDWLHKKVREKEDKFRQRKLVDIFSSSGRDDIMKKASDAVTANHVVIGDLEDFQNKSRKSEKAPTPIVRCYEVNDDQHPVKEVVQANSLQHQTECRGSAQQLSSPLLPNVQSTENIDRNVDYQGWLELKKRKWKDNLERRKRQRLANQRTSQHASSTSELLRGVENHKDAWGRTGVGSYFRRHDASLTNTHWQIIQLVPGSHNGQFFAWVVVEGIMLKVPITVPRVFYLNSKATISESFPGRRVNKTLPHSRQSYNLIEVIIDEDHFRRESKKLAALLADPEIEGIYERKVPLEFNAILQLGCVCKVDKTAKKRNAQDGWSLSELHMKTTTECAYLEQAISFFYLYHSICEGRAMYAGYFSSSQAVHVVVVNPHHENEILSPYILEKYFHEACQALSIEPPARNSIAFKVNYVEDVKDAEKILQRAISEQRHEHQGPTVAVIECPKTQSMKSGIRALEDFPCVSIPSNARDNDYQLLVWQQTAAKIGMQRCAASSQWLNERISLSRYAHVPLGNFELDWLLFTADVFFSRALRDQQQVLWISDDGVPDLGGTGEEDICYADEVHQPVITYPGAYRKVSVELKIHNLAVDALLKSNQINEMEGGALLGFDQDVNSGNEQCGFDEATSSAAAFRVLKQLIQRCLADAVSSGNVFADAILQHLYRWLCSPQSKLHDPALHRILHKVCTI
;
A
#
# COMPACT_ATOMS: atom_id res chain seq x y z
N MET A 1 -29.35 -4.53 54.60
CA MET A 1 -28.10 -4.45 53.81
C MET A 1 -26.94 -5.13 54.56
N ARG A 2 -27.01 -6.45 54.81
CA ARG A 2 -25.98 -7.18 55.58
C ARG A 2 -25.27 -8.26 54.75
N GLU A 3 -25.46 -8.24 53.44
CA GLU A 3 -24.77 -9.14 52.52
C GLU A 3 -23.29 -8.76 52.44
N ASN A 4 -22.44 -9.71 52.06
CA ASN A 4 -21.02 -9.44 51.87
C ASN A 4 -20.83 -8.33 50.81
N PRO A 5 -20.19 -7.19 51.15
CA PRO A 5 -20.12 -6.02 50.27
C PRO A 5 -19.08 -6.13 49.16
N PHE A 6 -18.44 -7.29 48.94
CA PHE A 6 -17.34 -7.44 47.98
C PHE A 6 -17.65 -6.85 46.59
N TYR A 7 -18.89 -6.98 46.09
CA TYR A 7 -19.27 -6.45 44.78
C TYR A 7 -19.29 -4.91 44.79
N VAL A 8 -19.96 -4.29 45.77
CA VAL A 8 -20.05 -2.83 45.87
C VAL A 8 -18.68 -2.20 46.22
N ASP A 9 -17.88 -2.87 47.05
CA ASP A 9 -16.53 -2.43 47.39
C ASP A 9 -15.59 -2.51 46.18
N THR A 10 -15.75 -3.54 45.32
CA THR A 10 -15.02 -3.61 44.05
C THR A 10 -15.39 -2.44 43.14
N VAL A 11 -16.68 -2.13 43.00
CA VAL A 11 -17.15 -0.99 42.19
C VAL A 11 -16.64 0.34 42.74
N ARG A 12 -16.70 0.54 44.07
CA ARG A 12 -16.16 1.72 44.77
C ARG A 12 -14.66 1.85 44.55
N SER A 13 -13.89 0.78 44.73
CA SER A 13 -12.45 0.78 44.50
C SER A 13 -12.08 1.20 43.07
N PHE A 14 -12.82 0.71 42.06
CA PHE A 14 -12.62 1.13 40.66
C PHE A 14 -13.04 2.58 40.41
N ARG A 15 -14.12 3.05 41.04
CA ARG A 15 -14.56 4.46 40.97
C ARG A 15 -13.51 5.38 41.59
N ASP A 16 -13.01 5.07 42.77
CA ASP A 16 -12.09 5.92 43.52
C ASP A 16 -10.73 5.97 42.80
N ARG A 17 -10.25 4.84 42.28
CA ARG A 17 -9.06 4.80 41.41
C ARG A 17 -9.23 5.64 40.14
N ARG A 18 -10.42 5.64 39.52
CA ARG A 18 -10.71 6.53 38.40
C ARG A 18 -10.64 8.01 38.81
N TYR A 19 -11.11 8.36 40.01
CA TYR A 19 -11.06 9.72 40.53
C TYR A 19 -9.63 10.18 40.80
N GLU A 20 -8.75 9.30 41.29
CA GLU A 20 -7.31 9.59 41.40
C GLU A 20 -6.73 9.96 40.03
N TYR A 21 -6.98 9.17 38.99
CA TYR A 21 -6.49 9.47 37.63
C TYR A 21 -7.12 10.73 37.03
N LYS A 22 -8.41 10.98 37.29
CA LYS A 22 -9.09 12.23 36.86
C LYS A 22 -8.45 13.45 37.55
N GLY A 23 -8.13 13.34 38.83
CA GLY A 23 -7.42 14.37 39.60
C GLY A 23 -6.00 14.61 39.06
N LEU A 24 -5.24 13.55 38.80
CA LEU A 24 -3.91 13.63 38.21
C LEU A 24 -3.94 14.27 36.81
N ASN A 25 -4.89 13.89 35.96
CA ASN A 25 -5.08 14.52 34.65
C ASN A 25 -5.31 16.04 34.78
N LYS A 26 -6.15 16.49 35.72
CA LYS A 26 -6.36 17.92 35.99
C LYS A 26 -5.08 18.62 36.43
N VAL A 27 -4.30 18.01 37.33
CA VAL A 27 -3.00 18.55 37.77
C VAL A 27 -2.02 18.67 36.60
N TRP A 28 -1.92 17.64 35.76
CA TRP A 28 -1.00 17.64 34.62
C TRP A 28 -1.43 18.58 33.49
N LYS A 29 -2.74 18.82 33.28
CA LYS A 29 -3.23 19.90 32.40
C LYS A 29 -2.82 21.29 32.90
N GLY A 30 -2.84 21.51 34.21
CA GLY A 30 -2.29 22.71 34.85
C GLY A 30 -0.79 22.87 34.57
N LYS A 31 0.00 21.82 34.85
CA LYS A 31 1.45 21.79 34.57
C LYS A 31 1.79 21.98 33.10
N LEU A 32 0.98 21.45 32.18
CA LEU A 32 1.14 21.66 30.74
C LEU A 32 0.97 23.14 30.38
N SER A 33 -0.02 23.80 30.98
CA SER A 33 -0.27 25.24 30.77
C SER A 33 0.90 26.08 31.30
N GLU A 34 1.42 25.74 32.48
CA GLU A 34 2.62 26.36 33.06
C GLU A 34 3.88 26.10 32.20
N ALA A 35 4.07 24.89 31.71
CA ALA A 35 5.20 24.52 30.85
C ALA A 35 5.16 25.25 29.50
N LYS A 36 3.96 25.41 28.91
CA LYS A 36 3.75 26.21 27.70
C LYS A 36 4.06 27.69 27.93
N ALA A 37 3.67 28.24 29.09
CA ALA A 37 4.03 29.61 29.47
C ALA A 37 5.54 29.78 29.72
N GLY A 38 6.22 28.74 30.21
CA GLY A 38 7.66 28.73 30.45
C GLY A 38 8.54 28.42 29.23
N GLY A 39 7.95 28.05 28.08
CA GLY A 39 8.65 27.89 26.79
C GLY A 39 9.65 26.74 26.68
N ASN A 40 9.74 25.82 27.66
CA ASN A 40 10.72 24.73 27.65
C ASN A 40 10.16 23.50 26.89
N PRO A 41 10.73 23.13 25.72
CA PRO A 41 10.17 22.09 24.86
C PRO A 41 10.15 20.71 25.51
N MET A 42 11.17 20.35 26.31
CA MET A 42 11.21 19.03 26.97
C MET A 42 10.13 18.89 28.03
N LYS A 43 9.88 19.94 28.82
CA LYS A 43 8.82 19.94 29.84
C LYS A 43 7.42 19.98 29.23
N ILE A 44 7.26 20.62 28.08
CA ILE A 44 6.00 20.63 27.33
C ILE A 44 5.68 19.20 26.85
N GLN A 45 6.66 18.51 26.27
CA GLN A 45 6.48 17.15 25.79
C GLN A 45 6.17 16.18 26.95
N GLU A 46 6.93 16.23 28.04
CA GLU A 46 6.68 15.41 29.23
C GLU A 46 5.27 15.64 29.80
N ALA A 47 4.87 16.90 29.99
CA ALA A 47 3.54 17.22 30.49
C ALA A 47 2.43 16.77 29.52
N GLN A 48 2.68 16.83 28.21
CA GLN A 48 1.72 16.39 27.20
C GLN A 48 1.53 14.88 27.22
N ASP A 49 2.63 14.12 27.32
CA ASP A 49 2.59 12.65 27.43
C ASP A 49 1.86 12.21 28.71
N MET A 50 2.12 12.87 29.84
CA MET A 50 1.43 12.58 31.10
C MET A 50 -0.06 12.91 31.06
N VAL A 51 -0.47 14.00 30.38
CA VAL A 51 -1.89 14.32 30.15
C VAL A 51 -2.57 13.21 29.34
N VAL A 52 -1.95 12.76 28.25
CA VAL A 52 -2.49 11.67 27.40
C VAL A 52 -2.59 10.36 28.18
N LEU A 53 -1.58 10.03 28.98
CA LEU A 53 -1.55 8.82 29.81
C LEU A 53 -2.69 8.81 30.82
N TYR A 54 -2.83 9.86 31.64
CA TYR A 54 -3.88 9.89 32.67
C TYR A 54 -5.28 10.04 32.10
N ASP A 55 -5.43 10.70 30.94
CA ASP A 55 -6.71 10.73 30.24
C ASP A 55 -7.09 9.33 29.72
N SER A 56 -6.13 8.60 29.16
CA SER A 56 -6.34 7.22 28.72
C SER A 56 -6.70 6.29 29.89
N LEU A 57 -6.00 6.41 31.03
CA LEU A 57 -6.26 5.60 32.23
C LEU A 57 -7.63 5.88 32.83
N GLN A 58 -8.04 7.15 32.96
CA GLN A 58 -9.37 7.46 33.50
C GLN A 58 -10.49 6.99 32.57
N LEU A 59 -10.31 7.11 31.24
CA LEU A 59 -11.27 6.61 30.25
C LEU A 59 -11.38 5.09 30.26
N ALA A 60 -10.26 4.37 30.40
CA ALA A 60 -10.26 2.92 30.54
C ALA A 60 -11.05 2.47 31.78
N HIS A 61 -10.83 3.12 32.92
CA HIS A 61 -11.58 2.84 34.15
C HIS A 61 -13.05 3.26 34.03
N LYS A 62 -13.38 4.32 33.30
CA LYS A 62 -14.77 4.69 32.97
C LYS A 62 -15.48 3.57 32.21
N CYS A 63 -14.83 2.98 31.20
CA CYS A 63 -15.39 1.87 30.43
C CYS A 63 -15.64 0.64 31.31
N ILE A 64 -14.71 0.30 32.20
CA ILE A 64 -14.88 -0.82 33.15
C ILE A 64 -16.00 -0.52 34.14
N LEU A 65 -16.06 0.71 34.68
CA LEU A 65 -17.11 1.13 35.62
C LEU A 65 -18.51 0.97 35.00
N ASN A 66 -18.69 1.47 33.78
CA ASN A 66 -19.95 1.30 33.04
C ASN A 66 -20.23 -0.16 32.69
N SER A 67 -19.18 -0.97 32.52
CA SER A 67 -19.32 -2.41 32.25
C SER A 67 -19.79 -3.19 33.47
N PHE A 68 -19.58 -2.75 34.72
CA PHE A 68 -20.18 -3.41 35.89
C PHE A 68 -21.70 -3.41 35.82
N TYR A 69 -22.31 -2.27 35.44
CA TYR A 69 -23.74 -2.19 35.19
C TYR A 69 -24.19 -3.07 34.01
N GLY A 70 -23.44 -3.08 32.90
CA GLY A 70 -23.75 -3.97 31.77
C GLY A 70 -23.57 -5.46 32.08
N TYR A 71 -22.63 -5.80 32.97
CA TYR A 71 -22.27 -7.16 33.32
C TYR A 71 -23.40 -7.90 34.03
N VAL A 72 -24.14 -7.24 34.92
CA VAL A 72 -25.24 -7.87 35.66
C VAL A 72 -26.40 -8.32 34.77
N MET A 73 -26.48 -7.82 33.54
CA MET A 73 -27.44 -8.24 32.51
C MET A 73 -26.81 -9.07 31.37
N ARG A 74 -25.52 -9.38 31.44
CA ARG A 74 -24.84 -10.16 30.40
C ARG A 74 -25.23 -11.64 30.53
N LYS A 75 -25.70 -12.23 29.43
CA LYS A 75 -25.96 -13.68 29.35
C LYS A 75 -24.70 -14.47 29.73
N GLY A 76 -24.83 -15.40 30.68
CA GLY A 76 -23.72 -16.21 31.21
C GLY A 76 -22.83 -15.50 32.25
N ALA A 77 -23.23 -14.34 32.78
CA ALA A 77 -22.56 -13.70 33.91
C ALA A 77 -22.73 -14.55 35.20
N ARG A 78 -21.67 -14.63 36.01
CA ARG A 78 -21.70 -15.35 37.31
C ARG A 78 -22.63 -14.66 38.30
N TRP A 79 -22.66 -13.33 38.27
CA TRP A 79 -23.54 -12.49 39.08
C TRP A 79 -24.56 -11.79 38.18
N TYR A 80 -25.44 -12.58 37.56
CA TYR A 80 -26.55 -12.08 36.74
C TYR A 80 -27.73 -11.68 37.64
N SER A 81 -28.24 -10.45 37.48
CA SER A 81 -29.48 -9.98 38.11
C SER A 81 -30.14 -8.92 37.24
N MET A 82 -31.35 -9.25 36.76
CA MET A 82 -32.18 -8.33 35.99
C MET A 82 -32.76 -7.23 36.90
N GLU A 83 -33.09 -7.58 38.13
CA GLU A 83 -33.66 -6.71 39.15
C GLU A 83 -32.67 -5.61 39.51
N MET A 84 -31.40 -5.95 39.76
CA MET A 84 -30.36 -4.97 40.07
C MET A 84 -30.20 -3.94 38.94
N ALA A 85 -30.11 -4.40 37.69
CA ALA A 85 -30.01 -3.50 36.54
C ALA A 85 -31.28 -2.63 36.38
N GLY A 86 -32.46 -3.21 36.59
CA GLY A 86 -33.75 -2.50 36.55
C GLY A 86 -33.82 -1.38 37.59
N VAL A 87 -33.47 -1.66 38.85
CA VAL A 87 -33.48 -0.69 39.95
C VAL A 87 -32.52 0.47 39.68
N VAL A 88 -31.29 0.20 39.23
CA VAL A 88 -30.31 1.25 38.88
C VAL A 88 -30.86 2.15 37.77
N THR A 89 -31.43 1.56 36.73
CA THR A 89 -31.97 2.30 35.57
C THR A 89 -33.17 3.16 35.97
N TYR A 90 -34.10 2.60 36.74
CA TYR A 90 -35.28 3.32 37.22
C TYR A 90 -34.90 4.48 38.13
N THR A 91 -33.97 4.26 39.07
CA THR A 91 -33.50 5.29 40.00
C THR A 91 -32.79 6.42 39.26
N GLY A 92 -31.88 6.10 38.33
CA GLY A 92 -31.23 7.10 37.49
C GLY A 92 -32.21 7.92 36.64
N ALA A 93 -33.20 7.25 36.02
CA ALA A 93 -34.26 7.93 35.27
C ALA A 93 -35.10 8.86 36.16
N LYS A 94 -35.38 8.48 37.40
CA LYS A 94 -36.13 9.33 38.34
C LYS A 94 -35.34 10.56 38.76
N ILE A 95 -34.05 10.40 39.05
CA ILE A 95 -33.13 11.49 39.41
C ILE A 95 -33.06 12.52 38.26
N ILE A 96 -32.82 12.07 37.03
CA ILE A 96 -32.68 12.99 35.89
C ILE A 96 -34.01 13.67 35.52
N GLN A 97 -35.16 12.99 35.71
CA GLN A 97 -36.47 13.60 35.53
C GLN A 97 -36.75 14.70 36.55
N ASN A 98 -36.42 14.47 37.82
CA ASN A 98 -36.57 15.48 38.87
C ASN A 98 -35.68 16.70 38.59
N ALA A 99 -34.41 16.47 38.21
CA ALA A 99 -33.49 17.53 37.80
C ALA A 99 -34.04 18.32 36.60
N ARG A 100 -34.58 17.65 35.58
CA ARG A 100 -35.22 18.30 34.43
C ARG A 100 -36.39 19.18 34.85
N LEU A 101 -37.28 18.68 35.70
CA LEU A 101 -38.45 19.44 36.17
C LEU A 101 -38.04 20.70 36.93
N LEU A 102 -36.93 20.64 37.67
CA LEU A 102 -36.37 21.81 38.32
C LEU A 102 -35.79 22.80 37.30
N VAL A 103 -34.99 22.31 36.35
CA VAL A 103 -34.39 23.13 35.28
C VAL A 103 -35.44 23.79 34.39
N GLU A 104 -36.56 23.13 34.07
CA GLU A 104 -37.68 23.71 33.30
C GLU A 104 -38.33 24.91 33.99
N LYS A 105 -38.28 24.99 35.32
CA LYS A 105 -38.84 26.11 36.08
C LYS A 105 -37.93 27.34 36.09
N ILE A 106 -36.62 27.15 35.93
CA ILE A 106 -35.60 28.21 36.07
C ILE A 106 -34.91 28.56 34.75
N GLY A 107 -35.07 27.74 33.71
CA GLY A 107 -34.43 27.90 32.41
C GLY A 107 -35.04 26.99 31.35
N LYS A 108 -34.26 26.64 30.32
CA LYS A 108 -34.71 25.79 29.21
C LYS A 108 -33.84 24.55 29.08
N PRO A 109 -34.36 23.33 29.30
CA PRO A 109 -33.64 22.12 28.90
C PRO A 109 -33.64 22.00 27.37
N LEU A 110 -32.51 21.60 26.81
CA LEU A 110 -32.29 21.47 25.37
C LEU A 110 -32.22 19.99 24.95
N GLU A 111 -31.41 19.20 25.65
CA GLU A 111 -31.25 17.76 25.41
C GLU A 111 -31.05 17.03 26.75
N LEU A 112 -31.59 15.81 26.86
CA LEU A 112 -31.44 14.96 28.05
C LEU A 112 -30.97 13.58 27.59
N ASP A 113 -29.83 13.12 28.11
CA ASP A 113 -29.30 11.79 27.83
C ASP A 113 -28.93 11.06 29.13
N THR A 114 -29.64 9.98 29.43
CA THR A 114 -29.38 8.99 30.51
C THR A 114 -29.15 9.58 31.92
N ASP A 115 -28.04 10.28 32.13
CA ASP A 115 -27.51 10.85 33.36
C ASP A 115 -27.13 12.35 33.26
N GLY A 116 -27.30 13.00 32.10
CA GLY A 116 -26.96 14.40 31.85
C GLY A 116 -28.10 15.24 31.24
N ILE A 117 -28.09 16.54 31.53
CA ILE A 117 -29.02 17.53 30.98
C ILE A 117 -28.22 18.68 30.40
N TRP A 118 -28.38 18.92 29.10
CA TRP A 118 -27.97 20.16 28.46
C TRP A 118 -29.08 21.19 28.64
N CYS A 119 -28.76 22.35 29.21
CA CYS A 119 -29.73 23.40 29.44
C CYS A 119 -29.15 24.79 29.22
N ALA A 120 -30.04 25.73 28.93
CA ALA A 120 -29.74 27.15 28.88
C ALA A 120 -30.38 27.84 30.09
N LEU A 121 -29.56 28.46 30.93
CA LEU A 121 -29.99 29.31 32.03
C LEU A 121 -29.84 30.80 31.63
N PRO A 122 -30.61 31.72 32.23
CA PRO A 122 -30.42 33.15 31.99
C PRO A 122 -29.00 33.61 32.33
N GLY A 123 -28.43 34.53 31.54
CA GLY A 123 -27.07 35.05 31.79
C GLY A 123 -26.91 35.80 33.12
N SER A 124 -28.02 36.22 33.74
CA SER A 124 -28.03 36.81 35.08
C SER A 124 -28.17 35.79 36.21
N PHE A 125 -28.26 34.49 35.91
CA PHE A 125 -28.42 33.43 36.91
C PHE A 125 -27.13 33.24 37.71
N PRO A 126 -27.20 33.01 39.03
CA PRO A 126 -26.00 32.79 39.85
C PRO A 126 -25.21 31.56 39.39
N GLU A 127 -23.92 31.76 39.09
CA GLU A 127 -23.05 30.70 38.58
C GLU A 127 -22.00 30.27 39.61
N ASN A 128 -20.82 30.89 39.62
CA ASN A 128 -19.69 30.47 40.47
C ASN A 128 -19.45 31.45 41.62
N PHE A 129 -19.32 30.94 42.84
CA PHE A 129 -18.97 31.71 44.05
C PHE A 129 -17.67 31.19 44.65
N THR A 130 -16.78 32.11 45.06
CA THR A 130 -15.53 31.75 45.75
C THR A 130 -15.58 32.22 47.21
N PHE A 131 -15.60 31.26 48.14
CA PHE A 131 -15.53 31.52 49.57
C PHE A 131 -14.09 31.80 50.01
N LYS A 132 -13.94 32.83 50.85
CA LYS A 132 -12.69 33.14 51.54
C LYS A 132 -12.61 32.26 52.80
N THR A 133 -11.63 31.36 52.86
CA THR A 133 -11.40 30.55 54.06
C THR A 133 -10.45 31.27 55.04
N LYS A 134 -10.33 30.79 56.28
CA LYS A 134 -9.40 31.33 57.28
C LYS A 134 -7.93 31.25 56.81
N ASP A 135 -7.62 30.33 55.90
CA ASP A 135 -6.34 30.22 55.24
C ASP A 135 -6.40 30.94 53.87
N SER A 136 -5.72 32.08 53.76
CA SER A 136 -5.75 32.93 52.56
C SER A 136 -5.30 32.22 51.27
N LYS A 137 -4.58 31.10 51.38
CA LYS A 137 -4.12 30.29 50.23
C LYS A 137 -5.14 29.27 49.75
N LYS A 138 -6.15 28.91 50.55
CA LYS A 138 -7.20 27.95 50.18
C LYS A 138 -8.49 28.70 49.82
N LYS A 139 -8.73 28.84 48.51
CA LYS A 139 -10.00 29.36 47.97
C LYS A 139 -10.93 28.19 47.66
N LEU A 140 -12.15 28.21 48.20
CA LEU A 140 -13.18 27.21 47.89
C LEU A 140 -14.14 27.80 46.88
N THR A 141 -14.10 27.33 45.63
CA THR A 141 -15.05 27.73 44.59
C THR A 141 -16.17 26.71 44.49
N ILE A 142 -17.42 27.18 44.51
CA ILE A 142 -18.61 26.37 44.26
C ILE A 142 -19.32 26.85 43.00
N SER A 143 -20.00 25.93 42.33
CA SER A 143 -20.98 26.26 41.30
C SER A 143 -22.39 26.10 41.88
N TYR A 144 -23.16 27.18 41.90
CA TYR A 144 -24.49 27.22 42.48
C TYR A 144 -25.49 26.26 41.78
N PRO A 145 -25.58 26.21 40.43
CA PRO A 145 -26.44 25.23 39.76
C PRO A 145 -26.13 23.78 40.14
N CYS A 146 -24.85 23.44 40.26
CA CYS A 146 -24.38 22.11 40.67
C CYS A 146 -24.76 21.79 42.12
N VAL A 147 -24.46 22.70 43.06
CA VAL A 147 -24.80 22.52 44.49
C VAL A 147 -26.31 22.41 44.68
N MET A 148 -27.10 23.24 43.99
CA MET A 148 -28.56 23.19 44.06
C MET A 148 -29.09 21.79 43.69
N LEU A 149 -28.61 21.20 42.59
CA LEU A 149 -29.01 19.85 42.17
C LEU A 149 -28.51 18.78 43.14
N ASN A 150 -27.28 18.89 43.66
CA ASN A 150 -26.72 17.92 44.60
C ASN A 150 -27.47 17.91 45.94
N VAL A 151 -27.94 19.06 46.41
CA VAL A 151 -28.78 19.14 47.62
C VAL A 151 -30.14 18.47 47.39
N ASP A 152 -30.75 18.66 46.22
CA ASP A 152 -32.03 17.99 45.89
C ASP A 152 -31.87 16.47 45.81
N VAL A 153 -30.79 15.99 45.16
CA VAL A 153 -30.46 14.56 45.10
C VAL A 153 -30.21 14.00 46.50
N ALA A 154 -29.39 14.65 47.32
CA ALA A 154 -29.09 14.19 48.68
C ALA A 154 -30.37 14.08 49.53
N ARG A 155 -31.32 15.02 49.41
CA ARG A 155 -32.58 14.97 50.16
C ARG A 155 -33.50 13.82 49.73
N ASN A 156 -33.54 13.52 48.42
CA ASN A 156 -34.51 12.57 47.87
C ASN A 156 -33.95 11.16 47.67
N ASN A 157 -32.62 10.98 47.67
CA ASN A 157 -31.95 9.75 47.24
C ASN A 157 -30.87 9.24 48.22
N THR A 158 -30.74 9.80 49.42
CA THR A 158 -29.85 9.24 50.46
C THR A 158 -30.40 7.92 50.98
N ASN A 159 -29.51 6.94 51.16
CA ASN A 159 -29.85 5.68 51.77
C ASN A 159 -29.48 5.67 53.26
N ASP A 160 -30.46 5.89 54.13
CA ASP A 160 -30.29 5.89 55.59
C ASP A 160 -30.19 4.48 56.20
N GLN A 161 -30.31 3.43 55.38
CA GLN A 161 -30.30 2.04 55.81
C GLN A 161 -28.99 1.30 55.47
N TYR A 162 -27.93 2.04 55.06
CA TYR A 162 -26.66 1.43 54.69
C TYR A 162 -25.98 0.84 55.93
N GLN A 163 -25.59 -0.45 55.88
CA GLN A 163 -24.96 -1.13 57.02
C GLN A 163 -23.58 -1.66 56.64
N THR A 164 -22.59 -1.45 57.52
CA THR A 164 -21.21 -1.93 57.36
C THR A 164 -20.80 -2.78 58.55
N LEU A 165 -20.10 -3.88 58.28
CA LEU A 165 -19.54 -4.77 59.29
C LEU A 165 -18.36 -4.08 59.97
N ILE A 166 -18.50 -3.74 61.26
CA ILE A 166 -17.40 -3.14 62.05
C ILE A 166 -16.57 -4.24 62.70
N ASP A 167 -17.23 -5.24 63.28
CA ASP A 167 -16.56 -6.33 63.98
C ASP A 167 -16.87 -7.66 63.28
N PRO A 168 -15.90 -8.23 62.52
CA PRO A 168 -16.07 -9.49 61.83
C PRO A 168 -16.24 -10.70 62.76
N VAL A 169 -15.69 -10.64 63.98
CA VAL A 169 -15.71 -11.75 64.93
C VAL A 169 -17.08 -11.82 65.60
N ASN A 170 -17.56 -10.69 66.11
CA ASN A 170 -18.87 -10.61 66.76
C ASN A 170 -20.03 -10.35 65.76
N LYS A 171 -19.74 -10.25 64.46
CA LYS A 171 -20.70 -9.94 63.38
C LYS A 171 -21.53 -8.68 63.67
N THR A 172 -20.90 -7.65 64.22
CA THR A 172 -21.57 -6.39 64.59
C THR A 172 -21.57 -5.41 63.42
N TYR A 173 -22.74 -4.88 63.08
CA TYR A 173 -22.95 -3.93 61.98
C TYR A 173 -23.35 -2.55 62.52
N ALA A 174 -22.79 -1.49 61.95
CA ALA A 174 -23.30 -0.12 62.15
C ALA A 174 -24.13 0.34 60.95
N THR A 175 -25.19 1.07 61.23
CA THR A 175 -26.02 1.74 60.22
C THR A 175 -25.58 3.20 60.10
N HIS A 176 -25.45 3.71 58.87
CA HIS A 176 -25.20 5.11 58.57
C HIS A 176 -25.90 5.53 57.26
N SER A 177 -26.02 6.83 57.05
CA SER A 177 -26.55 7.40 55.81
C SER A 177 -25.46 7.45 54.75
N GLU A 178 -25.75 6.91 53.56
CA GLU A 178 -24.82 6.87 52.43
C GLU A 178 -25.49 7.49 51.19
N CYS A 179 -24.84 8.48 50.59
CA CYS A 179 -25.19 9.02 49.27
C CYS A 179 -23.91 9.46 48.56
N SER A 180 -23.62 8.85 47.42
CA SER A 180 -22.46 9.20 46.58
C SER A 180 -22.87 9.62 45.16
N ILE A 181 -24.09 10.15 45.02
CA ILE A 181 -24.64 10.58 43.74
C ILE A 181 -24.53 12.09 43.67
N GLU A 182 -23.71 12.57 42.74
CA GLU A 182 -23.43 14.00 42.58
C GLU A 182 -23.47 14.35 41.09
N PHE A 183 -24.16 15.44 40.77
CA PHE A 183 -23.99 16.16 39.52
C PHE A 183 -22.68 16.94 39.56
N GLU A 184 -22.01 16.97 38.42
CA GLU A 184 -20.95 17.91 38.11
C GLU A 184 -21.46 18.83 36.99
N VAL A 185 -21.09 20.11 37.04
CA VAL A 185 -21.35 21.05 35.94
C VAL A 185 -20.10 21.19 35.09
N ASP A 186 -20.28 21.20 33.77
CA ASP A 186 -19.27 21.53 32.78
C ASP A 186 -19.83 22.67 31.91
N GLY A 187 -19.09 23.76 31.75
CA GLY A 187 -19.57 25.04 31.19
C GLY A 187 -19.11 26.27 31.98
N PRO A 188 -19.48 27.49 31.54
CA PRO A 188 -20.41 27.80 30.46
C PRO A 188 -19.79 27.55 29.07
N TYR A 189 -20.65 27.44 28.05
CA TYR A 189 -20.24 27.21 26.66
C TYR A 189 -20.74 28.34 25.76
N LYS A 190 -20.01 28.60 24.67
CA LYS A 190 -20.31 29.66 23.72
C LYS A 190 -21.56 29.39 22.89
N ALA A 191 -21.67 28.17 22.36
CA ALA A 191 -22.74 27.79 21.44
C ALA A 191 -23.05 26.30 21.51
N MET A 192 -24.33 25.97 21.30
CA MET A 192 -24.83 24.61 21.16
C MET A 192 -25.78 24.52 19.97
N ILE A 193 -25.52 23.59 19.05
CA ILE A 193 -26.31 23.38 17.84
C ILE A 193 -26.99 22.01 17.93
N LEU A 194 -28.32 22.01 17.84
CA LEU A 194 -29.16 20.81 17.83
C LEU A 194 -29.89 20.68 16.48
N PRO A 195 -29.82 19.51 15.82
CA PRO A 195 -30.57 19.27 14.60
C PRO A 195 -32.03 18.93 14.90
N ALA A 196 -32.90 19.15 13.91
CA ALA A 196 -34.32 18.80 13.97
C ALA A 196 -34.67 17.63 13.03
N SER A 197 -35.71 16.87 13.37
CA SER A 197 -36.21 15.79 12.51
C SER A 197 -36.92 16.35 11.29
N LYS A 198 -36.96 15.55 10.22
CA LYS A 198 -37.78 15.82 9.04
C LYS A 198 -39.25 15.52 9.28
N GLU A 199 -39.56 14.69 10.27
CA GLU A 199 -40.91 14.28 10.64
C GLU A 199 -41.44 15.17 11.77
N GLU A 200 -42.70 15.59 11.69
CA GLU A 200 -43.31 16.47 12.69
C GLU A 200 -43.42 15.77 14.05
N GLY A 201 -43.02 16.47 15.12
CA GLY A 201 -43.16 15.97 16.50
C GLY A 201 -42.10 14.95 16.93
N ILE A 202 -41.21 14.53 16.02
CA ILE A 202 -40.10 13.62 16.34
C ILE A 202 -38.85 14.42 16.65
N LEU A 203 -38.23 14.15 17.80
CA LEU A 203 -36.95 14.75 18.19
C LEU A 203 -35.80 13.82 17.81
N ILE A 204 -34.70 14.40 17.32
CA ILE A 204 -33.46 13.65 17.05
C ILE A 204 -32.65 13.59 18.34
N LYS A 205 -32.66 12.43 19.00
CA LYS A 205 -31.89 12.21 20.22
C LYS A 205 -30.39 12.02 19.93
N LYS A 206 -29.54 12.38 20.89
CA LYS A 206 -28.08 12.13 20.90
C LYS A 206 -27.32 12.74 19.72
N ARG A 207 -27.78 13.88 19.18
CA ARG A 207 -27.06 14.64 18.15
C ARG A 207 -26.94 16.10 18.53
N TYR A 208 -25.72 16.57 18.77
CA TYR A 208 -25.45 17.95 19.14
C TYR A 208 -23.97 18.29 18.94
N ALA A 209 -23.70 19.57 18.72
CA ALA A 209 -22.36 20.16 18.65
C ALA A 209 -22.28 21.28 19.69
N VAL A 210 -21.23 21.27 20.51
CA VAL A 210 -21.01 22.23 21.60
C VAL A 210 -19.63 22.85 21.44
N PHE A 211 -19.55 24.16 21.60
CA PHE A 211 -18.32 24.94 21.46
C PHE A 211 -17.94 25.63 22.77
N ASN A 212 -16.65 25.60 23.09
CA ASN A 212 -16.05 26.35 24.20
C ASN A 212 -16.03 27.86 23.88
N ASP A 213 -15.80 28.67 24.92
CA ASP A 213 -15.69 30.14 24.81
C ASP A 213 -14.56 30.61 23.89
N ASP A 214 -13.47 29.83 23.81
CA ASP A 214 -12.35 30.08 22.88
C ASP A 214 -12.69 29.77 21.40
N GLY A 215 -13.89 29.23 21.13
CA GLY A 215 -14.34 28.82 19.81
C GLY A 215 -13.92 27.41 19.41
N THR A 216 -13.21 26.68 20.28
CA THR A 216 -12.86 25.28 20.00
C THR A 216 -14.06 24.36 20.19
N LEU A 217 -14.12 23.28 19.40
CA LEU A 217 -15.17 22.29 19.50
C LEU A 217 -14.99 21.45 20.79
N ALA A 218 -15.88 21.65 21.76
CA ALA A 218 -15.85 20.97 23.05
C ALA A 218 -16.35 19.53 22.92
N GLU A 219 -17.53 19.35 22.32
CA GLU A 219 -18.15 18.04 22.18
C GLU A 219 -18.99 17.95 20.90
N LEU A 220 -18.86 16.82 20.21
CA LEU A 220 -19.62 16.53 18.99
C LEU A 220 -20.14 15.09 19.03
N LYS A 221 -21.47 14.93 19.05
CA LYS A 221 -22.12 13.63 19.20
C LYS A 221 -23.09 13.32 18.08
N GLY A 222 -23.12 12.05 17.70
CA GLY A 222 -24.15 11.45 16.86
C GLY A 222 -24.19 11.88 15.38
N PHE A 223 -23.50 12.96 15.00
CA PHE A 223 -23.33 13.40 13.62
C PHE A 223 -22.45 12.45 12.79
N GLU A 224 -22.71 12.46 11.49
CA GLU A 224 -22.10 11.59 10.47
C GLU A 224 -20.56 11.73 10.44
N ILE A 225 -20.01 12.93 10.67
CA ILE A 225 -18.56 13.18 10.79
C ILE A 225 -17.84 12.29 11.81
N LYS A 226 -18.46 11.95 12.95
CA LYS A 226 -17.86 11.07 13.98
C LYS A 226 -18.15 9.58 13.75
N ARG A 227 -19.04 9.22 12.83
CA ARG A 227 -19.40 7.81 12.57
C ARG A 227 -18.36 7.12 11.70
N ARG A 228 -18.11 5.84 11.95
CA ARG A 228 -17.33 4.98 11.03
C ARG A 228 -18.23 4.65 9.84
N GLY A 229 -17.77 4.92 8.62
CA GLY A 229 -18.60 4.78 7.41
C GLY A 229 -19.23 6.08 6.93
N GLU A 230 -20.41 6.00 6.33
CA GLU A 230 -21.21 7.10 5.76
C GLU A 230 -20.60 7.76 4.50
N LEU A 231 -21.37 8.66 3.90
CA LEU A 231 -21.00 9.44 2.72
C LEU A 231 -19.95 10.50 3.08
N LYS A 232 -18.78 10.45 2.45
CA LYS A 232 -17.67 11.36 2.75
C LYS A 232 -18.03 12.83 2.54
N LEU A 233 -18.75 13.14 1.46
CA LEU A 233 -19.26 14.49 1.18
C LEU A 233 -20.03 15.10 2.37
N ILE A 234 -20.90 14.33 3.05
CA ILE A 234 -21.64 14.85 4.22
C ILE A 234 -20.71 15.11 5.41
N LYS A 235 -19.67 14.30 5.58
CA LYS A 235 -18.69 14.48 6.67
C LYS A 235 -17.88 15.75 6.49
N VAL A 236 -17.40 16.00 5.27
CA VAL A 236 -16.64 17.21 4.93
C VAL A 236 -17.54 18.44 5.01
N PHE A 237 -18.77 18.34 4.47
CA PHE A 237 -19.78 19.37 4.63
C PHE A 237 -20.02 19.72 6.12
N GLN A 238 -20.24 18.72 6.97
CA GLN A 238 -20.45 18.95 8.42
C GLN A 238 -19.23 19.57 9.11
N ALA A 239 -18.02 19.11 8.77
CA ALA A 239 -16.79 19.64 9.34
C ALA A 239 -16.66 21.14 9.08
N GLU A 240 -16.90 21.56 7.84
CA GLU A 240 -16.85 22.98 7.46
C GLU A 240 -18.04 23.78 8.02
N LEU A 241 -19.22 23.16 8.07
CA LEU A 241 -20.46 23.82 8.50
C LEU A 241 -20.41 24.25 9.97
N PHE A 242 -19.90 23.38 10.85
CA PHE A 242 -19.97 23.60 12.30
C PHE A 242 -19.18 24.84 12.75
N ASP A 243 -18.00 25.06 12.18
CA ASP A 243 -17.19 26.24 12.51
C ASP A 243 -17.87 27.55 12.07
N LYS A 244 -18.69 27.53 11.01
CA LYS A 244 -19.40 28.71 10.52
C LYS A 244 -20.58 29.14 11.39
N PHE A 245 -21.09 28.27 12.28
CA PHE A 245 -22.12 28.64 13.26
C PHE A 245 -21.60 29.61 14.32
N LEU A 246 -20.28 29.84 14.42
CA LEU A 246 -19.69 30.81 15.33
C LEU A 246 -19.58 32.22 14.75
N ASN A 247 -19.94 32.40 13.48
CA ASN A 247 -19.88 33.68 12.78
C ASN A 247 -21.23 34.42 12.83
N GLY A 248 -21.17 35.75 12.78
CA GLY A 248 -22.34 36.63 12.81
C GLY A 248 -22.61 37.21 14.21
N SER A 249 -23.21 38.39 14.23
CA SER A 249 -23.62 39.09 15.46
C SER A 249 -25.10 38.90 15.78
N SER A 250 -25.91 38.53 14.78
CA SER A 250 -27.32 38.14 14.91
C SER A 250 -27.57 36.69 14.48
N LEU A 251 -28.73 36.15 14.85
CA LEU A 251 -29.13 34.79 14.45
C LEU A 251 -29.31 34.69 12.92
N GLU A 252 -29.83 35.74 12.27
CA GLU A 252 -29.97 35.79 10.80
C GLU A 252 -28.61 35.82 10.09
N GLU A 253 -27.64 36.60 10.59
CA GLU A 253 -26.28 36.64 10.04
C GLU A 253 -25.58 35.28 10.17
N CYS A 254 -25.73 34.62 11.32
CA CYS A 254 -25.23 33.26 11.54
C CYS A 254 -25.80 32.28 10.52
N TYR A 255 -27.13 32.22 10.35
CA TYR A 255 -27.74 31.33 9.37
C TYR A 255 -27.37 31.68 7.92
N SER A 256 -27.11 32.95 7.62
CA SER A 256 -26.65 33.39 6.30
C SER A 256 -25.23 32.89 5.99
N ALA A 257 -24.31 32.96 6.96
CA ALA A 257 -22.96 32.42 6.82
C ALA A 257 -22.95 30.90 6.59
N VAL A 258 -23.80 30.19 7.33
CA VAL A 258 -24.00 28.73 7.21
C VAL A 258 -24.65 28.37 5.86
N ALA A 259 -25.58 29.20 5.38
CA ALA A 259 -26.23 29.00 4.08
C ALA A 259 -25.29 29.21 2.89
N ALA A 260 -24.32 30.13 2.98
CA ALA A 260 -23.30 30.32 1.95
C ALA A 260 -22.50 29.01 1.70
N VAL A 261 -22.11 28.32 2.78
CA VAL A 261 -21.44 27.01 2.69
C VAL A 261 -22.39 25.97 2.06
N ALA A 262 -23.64 25.90 2.50
CA ALA A 262 -24.61 24.96 1.94
C ALA A 262 -24.82 25.16 0.43
N ASN A 263 -24.93 26.42 -0.04
CA ASN A 263 -25.07 26.73 -1.45
C ASN A 263 -23.84 26.31 -2.26
N ARG A 264 -22.63 26.57 -1.77
CA ARG A 264 -21.39 26.14 -2.45
C ARG A 264 -21.33 24.63 -2.65
N TRP A 265 -21.72 23.85 -1.64
CA TRP A 265 -21.77 22.38 -1.75
C TRP A 265 -22.90 21.89 -2.67
N LEU A 266 -24.01 22.63 -2.76
CA LEU A 266 -25.05 22.36 -3.75
C LEU A 266 -24.57 22.69 -5.17
N ASP A 267 -23.77 23.74 -5.37
CA ASP A 267 -23.19 24.10 -6.67
C ASP A 267 -22.25 23.02 -7.20
N LEU A 268 -21.44 22.41 -6.33
CA LEU A 268 -20.58 21.27 -6.67
C LEU A 268 -21.41 20.10 -7.25
N LEU A 269 -22.54 19.78 -6.63
CA LEU A 269 -23.43 18.71 -7.08
C LEU A 269 -24.22 19.07 -8.34
N ASP A 270 -24.66 20.33 -8.46
CA ASP A 270 -25.40 20.81 -9.63
C ASP A 270 -24.50 20.91 -10.87
N ASN A 271 -23.23 21.29 -10.69
CA ASN A 271 -22.20 21.29 -11.74
C ASN A 271 -21.60 19.90 -12.00
N GLN A 272 -22.08 18.85 -11.33
CA GLN A 272 -21.61 17.47 -11.48
C GLN A 272 -20.08 17.32 -11.26
N GLY A 273 -19.48 18.15 -10.40
CA GLY A 273 -18.04 18.12 -10.11
C GLY A 273 -17.16 18.33 -11.34
N LYS A 274 -17.56 19.21 -12.27
CA LYS A 274 -16.78 19.54 -13.48
C LYS A 274 -15.39 20.11 -13.16
N ASP A 275 -15.29 20.88 -12.08
CA ASP A 275 -14.06 21.59 -11.68
C ASP A 275 -13.16 20.75 -10.75
N ILE A 276 -13.50 19.48 -10.51
CA ILE A 276 -12.81 18.57 -9.58
C ILE A 276 -12.27 17.37 -10.37
N ALA A 277 -11.07 16.90 -10.04
CA ALA A 277 -10.47 15.71 -10.65
C ALA A 277 -11.26 14.43 -10.32
N ASP A 278 -11.23 13.43 -11.20
CA ASP A 278 -12.03 12.20 -11.06
C ASP A 278 -11.69 11.39 -9.79
N SER A 279 -10.43 11.38 -9.37
CA SER A 279 -9.97 10.72 -8.15
C SER A 279 -10.53 11.37 -6.89
N GLU A 280 -10.49 12.71 -6.82
CA GLU A 280 -11.01 13.49 -5.71
C GLU A 280 -12.54 13.45 -5.67
N LEU A 281 -13.19 13.49 -6.85
CA LEU A 281 -14.63 13.34 -6.97
C LEU A 281 -15.10 11.98 -6.43
N LEU A 282 -14.44 10.88 -6.83
CA LEU A 282 -14.74 9.53 -6.34
C LEU A 282 -14.65 9.45 -4.81
N ASP A 283 -13.64 10.08 -4.22
CA ASP A 283 -13.45 10.10 -2.77
C ASP A 283 -14.60 10.84 -2.06
N TYR A 284 -15.02 12.01 -2.57
CA TYR A 284 -16.16 12.75 -2.00
C TYR A 284 -17.49 12.00 -2.09
N ILE A 285 -17.80 11.40 -3.25
CA ILE A 285 -19.09 10.71 -3.47
C ILE A 285 -19.09 9.26 -2.96
N SER A 286 -17.94 8.74 -2.52
CA SER A 286 -17.84 7.41 -1.95
C SER A 286 -18.56 7.31 -0.62
N GLU A 287 -19.31 6.22 -0.46
CA GLU A 287 -19.90 5.81 0.79
C GLU A 287 -19.19 4.55 1.28
N SER A 288 -18.89 4.50 2.58
CA SER A 288 -18.24 3.34 3.18
C SER A 288 -19.11 2.69 4.24
N SER A 289 -19.22 1.37 4.20
CA SER A 289 -19.94 0.56 5.18
C SER A 289 -19.16 -0.71 5.50
N THR A 290 -19.02 -1.02 6.79
CA THR A 290 -18.33 -2.24 7.24
C THR A 290 -19.35 -3.33 7.53
N MET A 291 -19.18 -4.50 6.92
CA MET A 291 -20.05 -5.66 7.16
C MET A 291 -19.67 -6.35 8.46
N SER A 292 -20.65 -6.54 9.36
CA SER A 292 -20.41 -7.19 10.66
C SER A 292 -20.26 -8.72 10.59
N LYS A 293 -20.83 -9.35 9.57
CA LYS A 293 -20.82 -10.80 9.32
C LYS A 293 -20.25 -11.11 7.93
N SER A 294 -20.00 -12.39 7.64
CA SER A 294 -19.57 -12.82 6.30
C SER A 294 -20.71 -12.66 5.29
N LEU A 295 -20.40 -12.60 3.99
CA LEU A 295 -21.43 -12.46 2.95
C LEU A 295 -22.44 -13.62 2.96
N ALA A 296 -21.99 -14.84 3.31
CA ALA A 296 -22.86 -16.02 3.39
C ALA A 296 -23.94 -15.89 4.47
N ASP A 297 -23.61 -15.28 5.62
CA ASP A 297 -24.53 -15.13 6.75
C ASP A 297 -25.65 -14.10 6.49
N TYR A 298 -25.46 -13.21 5.50
CA TYR A 298 -26.47 -12.22 5.12
C TYR A 298 -27.53 -12.79 4.16
N GLY A 299 -27.29 -13.94 3.51
CA GLY A 299 -28.24 -14.60 2.61
C GLY A 299 -28.82 -13.67 1.54
N GLU A 300 -30.15 -13.54 1.51
CA GLU A 300 -30.89 -12.73 0.54
C GLU A 300 -31.12 -11.26 0.95
N GLN A 301 -30.57 -10.82 2.08
CA GLN A 301 -30.78 -9.44 2.55
C GLN A 301 -30.25 -8.42 1.53
N LYS A 302 -31.10 -7.47 1.14
CA LYS A 302 -30.75 -6.42 0.18
C LYS A 302 -30.25 -5.18 0.91
N SER A 303 -28.97 -4.86 0.72
CA SER A 303 -28.36 -3.60 1.17
C SER A 303 -27.24 -3.18 0.22
N CYS A 304 -26.89 -1.90 0.19
CA CYS A 304 -25.78 -1.41 -0.63
C CYS A 304 -24.47 -2.13 -0.30
N ALA A 305 -24.20 -2.40 0.98
CA ALA A 305 -23.01 -3.13 1.42
C ALA A 305 -22.99 -4.58 0.93
N VAL A 306 -24.14 -5.28 0.98
CA VAL A 306 -24.26 -6.67 0.50
C VAL A 306 -24.12 -6.74 -1.02
N THR A 307 -24.75 -5.84 -1.77
CA THR A 307 -24.58 -5.77 -3.23
C THR A 307 -23.15 -5.46 -3.61
N THR A 308 -22.49 -4.53 -2.90
CA THR A 308 -21.08 -4.20 -3.11
C THR A 308 -20.19 -5.41 -2.85
N ALA A 309 -20.41 -6.13 -1.73
CA ALA A 309 -19.67 -7.36 -1.43
C ALA A 309 -19.88 -8.45 -2.49
N ARG A 310 -21.12 -8.64 -2.96
CA ARG A 310 -21.42 -9.59 -4.05
C ARG A 310 -20.71 -9.19 -5.35
N ARG A 311 -20.71 -7.89 -5.69
CA ARG A 311 -19.97 -7.36 -6.84
C ARG A 311 -18.46 -7.49 -6.69
N LEU A 312 -17.92 -7.28 -5.49
CA LEU A 312 -16.51 -7.53 -5.18
C LEU A 312 -16.17 -9.03 -5.26
N ALA A 313 -17.05 -9.94 -4.86
CA ALA A 313 -16.87 -11.38 -5.03
C ALA A 313 -16.88 -11.79 -6.51
N ASP A 314 -17.79 -11.22 -7.31
CA ASP A 314 -17.87 -11.43 -8.76
C ASP A 314 -16.62 -10.91 -9.49
N PHE A 315 -16.06 -9.78 -9.03
CA PHE A 315 -14.95 -9.06 -9.65
C PHE A 315 -13.58 -9.56 -9.17
N LEU A 316 -13.32 -9.58 -7.86
CA LEU A 316 -12.04 -9.97 -7.24
C LEU A 316 -12.00 -11.42 -6.76
N GLY A 317 -13.15 -12.10 -6.68
CA GLY A 317 -13.26 -13.50 -6.29
C GLY A 317 -13.74 -13.74 -4.86
N ASP A 318 -14.28 -14.94 -4.61
CA ASP A 318 -14.97 -15.30 -3.36
C ASP A 318 -14.06 -15.29 -2.12
N ALA A 319 -12.73 -15.29 -2.28
CA ALA A 319 -11.82 -15.26 -1.14
C ALA A 319 -11.93 -13.96 -0.32
N MET A 320 -12.26 -12.83 -0.96
CA MET A 320 -12.38 -11.52 -0.31
C MET A 320 -13.58 -11.40 0.64
N VAL A 321 -14.61 -12.24 0.44
CA VAL A 321 -15.91 -12.13 1.15
C VAL A 321 -16.13 -13.25 2.18
N LYS A 322 -15.12 -14.11 2.38
CA LYS A 322 -15.18 -15.21 3.37
C LYS A 322 -15.07 -14.69 4.80
N ASP A 323 -14.22 -13.68 5.00
CA ASP A 323 -13.95 -13.15 6.32
C ASP A 323 -14.98 -12.08 6.73
N LYS A 324 -15.27 -12.02 8.02
CA LYS A 324 -16.10 -10.97 8.62
C LYS A 324 -15.35 -9.63 8.64
N GLY A 325 -16.06 -8.52 8.60
CA GLY A 325 -15.46 -7.18 8.71
C GLY A 325 -15.10 -6.52 7.38
N LEU A 326 -15.58 -7.04 6.24
CA LEU A 326 -15.31 -6.44 4.93
C LEU A 326 -15.76 -4.97 4.88
N ARG A 327 -14.84 -4.08 4.48
CA ARG A 327 -15.13 -2.67 4.21
C ARG A 327 -15.62 -2.52 2.77
N CYS A 328 -16.93 -2.34 2.61
CA CYS A 328 -17.53 -2.08 1.32
C CYS A 328 -17.52 -0.57 1.05
N GLN A 329 -16.67 -0.14 0.11
CA GLN A 329 -16.69 1.22 -0.44
C GLN A 329 -17.40 1.22 -1.80
N TYR A 330 -18.41 2.05 -1.94
CA TYR A 330 -19.24 2.08 -3.14
C TYR A 330 -19.70 3.50 -3.52
N ILE A 331 -20.13 3.61 -4.77
CA ILE A 331 -20.91 4.74 -5.29
C ILE A 331 -22.28 4.25 -5.74
N VAL A 332 -23.27 5.13 -5.81
CA VAL A 332 -24.61 4.80 -6.33
C VAL A 332 -24.71 5.23 -7.79
N ALA A 333 -25.01 4.27 -8.66
CA ALA A 333 -25.17 4.52 -10.09
C ALA A 333 -26.59 4.95 -10.46
N CYS A 334 -26.75 5.80 -11.48
CA CYS A 334 -28.04 6.24 -12.01
C CYS A 334 -28.81 5.08 -12.68
N GLU A 335 -28.10 4.21 -13.40
CA GLU A 335 -28.68 3.06 -14.09
C GLU A 335 -28.48 1.76 -13.31
N PRO A 336 -29.47 0.82 -13.33
CA PRO A 336 -30.72 0.88 -14.08
C PRO A 336 -31.80 1.74 -13.39
N ARG A 337 -32.43 2.66 -14.13
CA ARG A 337 -33.55 3.47 -13.61
C ARG A 337 -34.70 2.62 -13.09
N GLY A 338 -35.34 3.06 -12.01
CA GLY A 338 -36.46 2.37 -11.37
C GLY A 338 -36.06 1.23 -10.40
N THR A 339 -34.78 0.87 -10.33
CA THR A 339 -34.30 -0.12 -9.35
C THR A 339 -33.97 0.50 -7.98
N PRO A 340 -34.15 -0.24 -6.87
CA PRO A 340 -33.82 0.25 -5.53
C PRO A 340 -32.35 0.66 -5.41
N VAL A 341 -32.06 1.67 -4.59
CA VAL A 341 -30.68 2.18 -4.34
C VAL A 341 -29.72 1.05 -3.94
N SER A 342 -30.21 0.06 -3.17
CA SER A 342 -29.42 -1.09 -2.74
C SER A 342 -28.84 -1.93 -3.88
N GLU A 343 -29.49 -1.98 -5.04
CA GLU A 343 -29.06 -2.77 -6.21
C GLU A 343 -28.16 -1.96 -7.15
N ARG A 344 -28.12 -0.63 -6.98
CA ARG A 344 -27.33 0.30 -7.81
C ARG A 344 -25.94 0.62 -7.24
N ALA A 345 -25.54 0.00 -6.14
CA ALA A 345 -24.25 0.22 -5.48
C ALA A 345 -23.08 -0.43 -6.24
N ILE A 346 -22.16 0.38 -6.78
CA ILE A 346 -20.97 -0.05 -7.53
C ILE A 346 -19.72 0.08 -6.65
N PRO A 347 -18.87 -0.97 -6.53
CA PRO A 347 -17.62 -0.88 -5.77
C PRO A 347 -16.64 0.13 -6.38
N VAL A 348 -16.04 1.00 -5.57
CA VAL A 348 -15.07 2.01 -6.04
C VAL A 348 -13.86 1.36 -6.72
N ALA A 349 -13.45 0.18 -6.24
CA ALA A 349 -12.32 -0.57 -6.76
C ALA A 349 -12.41 -0.88 -8.28
N ILE A 350 -13.59 -0.82 -8.90
CA ILE A 350 -13.72 -1.03 -10.35
C ILE A 350 -13.08 0.10 -11.16
N PHE A 351 -13.07 1.34 -10.64
CA PHE A 351 -12.53 2.52 -11.32
C PHE A 351 -10.99 2.57 -11.29
N GLU A 352 -10.36 1.72 -10.48
CA GLU A 352 -8.90 1.58 -10.38
C GLU A 352 -8.35 0.45 -11.27
N THR A 353 -9.21 -0.25 -12.02
CA THR A 353 -8.82 -1.38 -12.89
C THR A 353 -8.54 -0.99 -14.34
N ASP A 354 -7.94 -1.90 -15.09
CA ASP A 354 -7.74 -1.75 -16.53
C ASP A 354 -9.07 -1.47 -17.25
N ALA A 355 -9.05 -0.57 -18.23
CA ALA A 355 -10.25 -0.02 -18.86
C ALA A 355 -11.17 -1.09 -19.48
N GLU A 356 -10.63 -2.19 -19.99
CA GLU A 356 -11.40 -3.29 -20.57
C GLU A 356 -12.22 -4.06 -19.52
N ILE A 357 -11.61 -4.33 -18.36
CA ILE A 357 -12.25 -5.03 -17.24
C ILE A 357 -13.32 -4.14 -16.63
N MET A 358 -12.99 -2.86 -16.42
CA MET A 358 -13.92 -1.85 -15.95
C MET A 358 -15.16 -1.79 -16.86
N LYS A 359 -14.97 -1.66 -18.18
CA LYS A 359 -16.06 -1.63 -19.17
C LYS A 359 -16.91 -2.90 -19.12
N PHE A 360 -16.29 -4.09 -19.01
CA PHE A 360 -17.03 -5.35 -18.94
C PHE A 360 -17.97 -5.43 -17.73
N TYR A 361 -17.49 -5.16 -16.53
CA TYR A 361 -18.31 -5.25 -15.31
C TYR A 361 -19.31 -4.09 -15.18
N LEU A 362 -18.96 -2.88 -15.62
CA LEU A 362 -19.92 -1.77 -15.65
C LEU A 362 -21.07 -2.05 -16.61
N ARG A 363 -20.82 -2.64 -17.79
CA ARG A 363 -21.89 -3.10 -18.70
C ARG A 363 -22.78 -4.15 -18.04
N LYS A 364 -22.18 -5.12 -17.32
CA LYS A 364 -22.91 -6.16 -16.57
C LYS A 364 -23.81 -5.57 -15.47
N TRP A 365 -23.31 -4.57 -14.73
CA TRP A 365 -24.01 -4.03 -13.56
C TRP A 365 -25.00 -2.90 -13.89
N CYS A 366 -24.65 -2.01 -14.81
CA CYS A 366 -25.50 -0.88 -15.23
C CYS A 366 -26.45 -1.25 -16.37
N LYS A 367 -26.27 -2.40 -17.03
CA LYS A 367 -27.08 -2.86 -18.17
C LYS A 367 -27.12 -1.85 -19.33
N THR A 368 -26.02 -1.13 -19.59
CA THR A 368 -25.89 -0.07 -20.59
C THR A 368 -24.79 -0.37 -21.60
N PHE A 369 -24.87 0.16 -22.84
CA PHE A 369 -23.98 -0.19 -23.96
C PHE A 369 -22.93 0.88 -24.32
N SER A 370 -23.04 2.13 -23.84
CA SER A 370 -22.17 3.25 -24.24
C SER A 370 -20.84 3.33 -23.49
N GLU A 371 -19.90 4.13 -24.01
CA GLU A 371 -18.70 4.54 -23.28
C GLU A 371 -19.07 5.63 -22.27
N VAL A 372 -18.93 5.33 -20.98
CA VAL A 372 -19.49 6.17 -19.92
C VAL A 372 -18.37 6.57 -18.96
N GLY A 373 -18.08 7.87 -18.89
CA GLY A 373 -17.21 8.44 -17.86
C GLY A 373 -17.88 8.37 -16.48
N ILE A 374 -17.10 8.51 -15.40
CA ILE A 374 -17.58 8.38 -14.01
C ILE A 374 -18.80 9.29 -13.75
N ARG A 375 -18.75 10.55 -14.19
CA ARG A 375 -19.82 11.55 -14.00
C ARG A 375 -21.17 11.12 -14.60
N SER A 376 -21.16 10.36 -15.68
CA SER A 376 -22.38 9.85 -16.32
C SER A 376 -22.93 8.57 -15.66
N ILE A 377 -22.13 7.87 -14.84
CA ILE A 377 -22.57 6.69 -14.09
C ILE A 377 -23.25 7.12 -12.79
N VAL A 378 -22.73 8.15 -12.13
CA VAL A 378 -23.15 8.61 -10.79
C VAL A 378 -24.59 9.12 -10.79
N ASP A 379 -25.38 8.70 -9.79
CA ASP A 379 -26.71 9.24 -9.54
C ASP A 379 -26.63 10.57 -8.75
N TRP A 380 -26.44 11.68 -9.46
CA TRP A 380 -26.38 13.01 -8.84
C TRP A 380 -27.63 13.39 -8.06
N SER A 381 -28.81 12.88 -8.47
CA SER A 381 -30.07 13.18 -7.80
C SER A 381 -30.12 12.55 -6.39
N TYR A 382 -29.61 11.32 -6.26
CA TYR A 382 -29.46 10.65 -4.96
C TYR A 382 -28.56 11.44 -4.01
N TYR A 383 -27.37 11.85 -4.47
CA TYR A 383 -26.42 12.60 -3.64
C TYR A 383 -26.96 14.00 -3.28
N LYS A 384 -27.63 14.68 -4.21
CA LYS A 384 -28.31 15.96 -3.94
C LYS A 384 -29.42 15.81 -2.91
N GLN A 385 -30.23 14.75 -2.98
CA GLN A 385 -31.28 14.49 -1.99
C GLN A 385 -30.69 14.17 -0.60
N ARG A 386 -29.59 13.41 -0.54
CA ARG A 386 -28.86 13.10 0.71
C ARG A 386 -28.31 14.37 1.36
N LEU A 387 -27.66 15.25 0.60
CA LEU A 387 -27.15 16.53 1.09
C LEU A 387 -28.30 17.46 1.51
N SER A 388 -29.35 17.58 0.70
CA SER A 388 -30.55 18.38 1.01
C SER A 388 -31.21 17.91 2.32
N SER A 389 -31.21 16.60 2.57
CA SER A 389 -31.70 16.02 3.83
C SER A 389 -30.86 16.43 5.03
N ALA A 390 -29.53 16.52 4.89
CA ALA A 390 -28.65 17.02 5.94
C ALA A 390 -28.86 18.53 6.18
N ILE A 391 -28.96 19.32 5.11
CA ILE A 391 -29.26 20.76 5.15
C ILE A 391 -30.59 21.02 5.85
N GLN A 392 -31.63 20.24 5.55
CA GLN A 392 -32.94 20.37 6.21
C GLN A 392 -32.84 20.14 7.72
N LYS A 393 -32.19 19.05 8.14
CA LYS A 393 -32.06 18.67 9.55
C LYS A 393 -31.23 19.67 10.37
N ILE A 394 -30.15 20.21 9.79
CA ILE A 394 -29.17 21.02 10.54
C ILE A 394 -29.45 22.52 10.40
N ILE A 395 -29.96 22.97 9.25
CA ILE A 395 -30.07 24.39 8.91
C ILE A 395 -31.53 24.81 8.83
N THR A 396 -32.28 24.31 7.84
CA THR A 396 -33.54 24.97 7.46
C THR A 396 -34.67 24.71 8.45
N ILE A 397 -34.80 23.49 9.00
CA ILE A 397 -35.85 23.19 9.99
C ILE A 397 -35.57 23.91 11.32
N PRO A 398 -34.34 23.86 11.89
CA PRO A 398 -34.02 24.66 13.08
C PRO A 398 -34.23 26.17 12.88
N ALA A 399 -33.81 26.73 11.73
CA ALA A 399 -33.99 28.15 11.41
C ALA A 399 -35.48 28.56 11.47
N ALA A 400 -36.35 27.78 10.80
CA ALA A 400 -37.79 28.05 10.81
C ALA A 400 -38.41 27.92 12.21
N MET A 401 -37.96 26.96 13.03
CA MET A 401 -38.42 26.80 14.41
C MET A 401 -37.97 27.96 15.32
N GLN A 402 -36.83 28.58 15.01
CA GLN A 402 -36.30 29.77 15.67
C GLN A 402 -36.81 31.09 15.07
N LYS A 403 -37.76 31.03 14.11
CA LYS A 403 -38.39 32.19 13.43
C LYS A 403 -37.45 32.95 12.48
N VAL A 404 -36.47 32.27 11.89
CA VAL A 404 -35.65 32.79 10.79
C VAL A 404 -36.21 32.27 9.46
N ALA A 405 -36.30 33.15 8.46
CA ALA A 405 -36.72 32.77 7.11
C ALA A 405 -35.79 31.71 6.51
N ASN A 406 -36.26 30.92 5.53
CA ASN A 406 -35.46 29.83 4.95
C ASN A 406 -34.14 30.37 4.38
N PRO A 407 -32.97 30.07 5.01
CA PRO A 407 -31.71 30.66 4.60
C PRO A 407 -31.13 29.98 3.35
N VAL A 408 -31.65 28.80 2.96
CA VAL A 408 -31.26 28.08 1.74
C VAL A 408 -32.51 27.81 0.88
N PRO A 409 -32.99 28.79 0.08
CA PRO A 409 -34.23 28.67 -0.69
C PRO A 409 -34.25 27.52 -1.71
N ARG A 410 -33.07 27.10 -2.20
CA ARG A 410 -32.90 25.94 -3.11
C ARG A 410 -33.36 24.62 -2.49
N VAL A 411 -33.43 24.55 -1.17
CA VAL A 411 -33.90 23.39 -0.42
C VAL A 411 -35.21 23.77 0.29
N ALA A 412 -36.33 23.35 -0.28
CA ALA A 412 -37.65 23.58 0.29
C ALA A 412 -37.80 22.91 1.67
N HIS A 413 -38.66 23.45 2.53
CA HIS A 413 -39.01 22.78 3.78
C HIS A 413 -39.92 21.56 3.51
N PRO A 414 -40.01 20.60 4.45
CA PRO A 414 -41.08 19.61 4.43
C PRO A 414 -42.47 20.27 4.46
N ASP A 415 -43.46 19.62 3.84
CA ASP A 415 -44.82 20.18 3.67
C ASP A 415 -45.48 20.61 4.99
N TRP A 416 -45.31 19.82 6.06
CA TRP A 416 -45.85 20.13 7.38
C TRP A 416 -45.27 21.42 7.95
N LEU A 417 -43.97 21.68 7.72
CA LEU A 417 -43.29 22.86 8.23
C LEU A 417 -43.68 24.09 7.41
N HIS A 418 -43.78 23.96 6.08
CA HIS A 418 -44.33 25.01 5.23
C HIS A 418 -45.76 25.39 5.62
N LYS A 419 -46.61 24.41 5.93
CA LYS A 419 -47.97 24.64 6.44
C LYS A 419 -47.94 25.43 7.76
N LYS A 420 -47.08 25.03 8.70
CA LYS A 420 -46.96 25.64 10.03
C LYS A 420 -46.39 27.07 10.01
N VAL A 421 -45.44 27.34 9.11
CA VAL A 421 -44.90 28.69 8.89
C VAL A 421 -46.01 29.59 8.32
N ARG A 422 -46.74 29.12 7.29
CA ARG A 422 -47.88 29.85 6.74
C ARG A 422 -48.97 30.12 7.77
N GLU A 423 -49.35 29.13 8.58
CA GLU A 423 -50.34 29.30 9.66
C GLU A 423 -49.91 30.33 10.71
N LYS A 424 -48.60 30.51 10.93
CA LYS A 424 -48.06 31.50 11.88
C LYS A 424 -47.91 32.90 11.28
N GLU A 425 -47.62 32.99 9.98
CA GLU A 425 -47.49 34.25 9.23
C GLU A 425 -48.83 34.78 8.73
N ASP A 426 -49.88 33.96 8.73
CA ASP A 426 -51.23 34.37 8.37
C ASP A 426 -51.77 35.44 9.34
N LYS A 427 -52.11 36.60 8.79
CA LYS A 427 -52.68 37.74 9.54
C LYS A 427 -54.08 37.43 10.07
N PHE A 428 -54.80 36.47 9.48
CA PHE A 428 -56.13 36.06 9.88
C PHE A 428 -56.08 34.70 10.59
N ARG A 429 -55.89 34.72 11.92
CA ARG A 429 -55.79 33.51 12.74
C ARG A 429 -57.10 32.73 12.81
N GLN A 430 -57.31 31.75 11.94
CA GLN A 430 -58.38 30.77 12.12
C GLN A 430 -58.00 29.80 13.26
N ARG A 431 -58.64 29.95 14.44
CA ARG A 431 -58.42 29.05 15.58
C ARG A 431 -58.94 27.65 15.25
N LYS A 432 -58.20 26.60 15.62
CA LYS A 432 -58.70 25.22 15.53
C LYS A 432 -59.92 25.07 16.43
N LEU A 433 -60.94 24.36 15.96
CA LEU A 433 -62.18 24.10 16.69
C LEU A 433 -61.91 23.46 18.07
N VAL A 434 -60.85 22.65 18.18
CA VAL A 434 -60.41 22.01 19.44
C VAL A 434 -59.96 23.02 20.50
N ASP A 435 -59.37 24.14 20.11
CA ASP A 435 -58.95 25.22 21.02
C ASP A 435 -60.12 26.12 21.46
N ILE A 436 -61.30 25.94 20.86
CA ILE A 436 -62.56 26.61 21.26
C ILE A 436 -63.26 25.80 22.36
N PHE A 437 -63.02 24.49 22.43
CA PHE A 437 -63.67 23.57 23.40
C PHE A 437 -62.76 23.14 24.56
N SER A 438 -61.50 23.57 24.62
CA SER A 438 -60.68 23.41 25.81
C SER A 438 -61.14 24.41 26.89
N SER A 439 -61.75 23.88 27.95
CA SER A 439 -62.32 24.68 29.03
C SER A 439 -61.29 25.62 29.64
N SER A 440 -61.59 26.92 29.58
CA SER A 440 -60.85 27.96 30.27
C SER A 440 -61.08 27.85 31.78
N GLY A 441 -60.01 27.58 32.52
CA GLY A 441 -59.77 27.91 33.93
C GLY A 441 -60.94 27.92 34.91
N ARG A 442 -60.97 26.93 35.80
CA ARG A 442 -61.42 27.12 37.19
C ARG A 442 -60.47 26.36 38.10
N ASP A 443 -59.60 27.10 38.76
CA ASP A 443 -59.12 26.78 40.11
C ASP A 443 -58.52 28.07 40.70
N ASP A 444 -59.39 28.91 41.24
CA ASP A 444 -59.10 29.60 42.49
C ASP A 444 -60.41 30.00 43.20
N ILE A 445 -60.38 29.89 44.53
CA ILE A 445 -61.43 30.17 45.55
C ILE A 445 -62.19 28.96 46.10
N MET A 446 -61.64 28.53 47.25
CA MET A 446 -62.16 27.70 48.33
C MET A 446 -63.57 28.05 48.87
N LYS A 447 -64.22 26.99 49.39
CA LYS A 447 -65.11 26.88 50.59
C LYS A 447 -66.57 27.36 50.51
N LYS A 448 -67.50 26.38 50.51
CA LYS A 448 -68.51 26.03 51.55
C LYS A 448 -69.50 25.01 50.92
N ALA A 449 -69.56 23.76 51.38
CA ALA A 449 -70.56 23.22 52.34
C ALA A 449 -72.02 23.60 51.97
N SER A 450 -73.01 22.72 51.82
CA SER A 450 -73.22 21.32 52.22
C SER A 450 -74.48 20.77 51.51
N ASP A 451 -74.70 19.46 51.63
CA ASP A 451 -76.00 18.75 51.62
C ASP A 451 -76.60 18.18 50.31
N ALA A 452 -76.24 16.90 50.11
CA ALA A 452 -77.12 15.73 50.28
C ALA A 452 -78.20 15.36 49.23
N VAL A 453 -78.13 14.07 48.88
CA VAL A 453 -79.20 13.05 48.72
C VAL A 453 -79.33 12.40 47.31
N THR A 454 -79.09 11.09 47.34
CA THR A 454 -79.55 9.97 46.46
C THR A 454 -79.03 9.77 45.04
N ALA A 455 -78.21 8.71 44.93
CA ALA A 455 -78.48 7.44 44.24
C ALA A 455 -78.31 7.32 42.70
N ASN A 456 -77.49 6.30 42.38
CA ASN A 456 -77.53 5.41 41.22
C ASN A 456 -76.91 5.89 39.89
N HIS A 457 -75.58 5.74 39.85
CA HIS A 457 -74.85 5.39 38.64
C HIS A 457 -75.30 4.00 38.15
N VAL A 458 -75.90 3.93 36.95
CA VAL A 458 -75.89 2.74 36.11
C VAL A 458 -75.15 3.13 34.83
N VAL A 459 -73.97 2.54 34.67
CA VAL A 459 -73.30 2.37 33.37
C VAL A 459 -74.06 1.26 32.66
N ILE A 460 -74.76 1.58 31.58
CA ILE A 460 -75.21 0.58 30.61
C ILE A 460 -74.12 0.51 29.55
N GLY A 461 -73.38 -0.59 29.60
CA GLY A 461 -72.42 -0.99 28.59
C GLY A 461 -73.07 -1.74 27.44
N ASP A 462 -72.26 -1.82 26.39
CA ASP A 462 -72.12 -2.82 25.33
C ASP A 462 -73.05 -4.06 25.34
N LEU A 463 -73.51 -4.40 24.13
CA LEU A 463 -74.32 -5.55 23.77
C LEU A 463 -73.71 -6.17 22.49
N GLU A 464 -73.27 -7.43 22.41
CA GLU A 464 -73.04 -8.50 23.40
C GLU A 464 -72.22 -9.58 22.66
N ASP A 465 -71.28 -10.20 23.38
CA ASP A 465 -70.81 -11.56 23.12
C ASP A 465 -71.96 -12.58 23.27
N PHE A 466 -71.92 -13.71 22.55
CA PHE A 466 -72.65 -14.92 22.98
C PHE A 466 -71.88 -16.21 22.65
N GLN A 467 -71.14 -16.74 23.65
CA GLN A 467 -71.46 -18.02 24.32
C GLN A 467 -70.46 -18.38 25.44
N ASN A 468 -70.86 -18.08 26.69
CA ASN A 468 -71.19 -19.01 27.80
C ASN A 468 -70.45 -20.37 27.91
N LYS A 469 -70.09 -20.94 29.09
CA LYS A 469 -70.35 -20.61 30.51
C LYS A 469 -69.57 -21.56 31.46
N SER A 470 -69.30 -21.05 32.67
CA SER A 470 -69.12 -21.72 33.98
C SER A 470 -67.78 -22.46 34.25
N ARG A 471 -67.13 -22.41 35.43
CA ARG A 471 -67.52 -22.09 36.82
C ARG A 471 -66.25 -21.73 37.66
N LYS A 472 -66.45 -21.04 38.79
CA LYS A 472 -65.49 -20.38 39.72
C LYS A 472 -64.40 -21.28 40.35
N SER A 473 -63.18 -20.75 40.54
CA SER A 473 -62.46 -20.61 41.85
C SER A 473 -61.06 -19.98 41.66
N GLU A 474 -60.58 -19.37 42.74
CA GLU A 474 -59.37 -18.56 42.93
C GLU A 474 -58.04 -19.22 42.52
N LYS A 475 -57.13 -18.38 41.99
CA LYS A 475 -55.69 -18.24 42.31
C LYS A 475 -54.91 -17.80 41.07
N ALA A 476 -54.11 -16.76 41.24
CA ALA A 476 -53.11 -16.32 40.29
C ALA A 476 -52.13 -17.45 39.93
N PRO A 477 -51.68 -17.52 38.66
CA PRO A 477 -50.41 -18.13 38.34
C PRO A 477 -49.47 -17.17 37.57
N THR A 478 -48.27 -17.12 38.12
CA THR A 478 -46.97 -16.85 37.51
C THR A 478 -46.82 -17.30 36.04
N PRO A 479 -46.05 -16.55 35.21
CA PRO A 479 -45.70 -16.98 33.86
C PRO A 479 -44.70 -18.14 33.87
N ILE A 480 -44.99 -19.15 33.06
CA ILE A 480 -44.23 -20.38 32.86
C ILE A 480 -43.03 -20.13 31.94
N VAL A 481 -41.86 -20.44 32.47
CA VAL A 481 -40.59 -20.65 31.75
C VAL A 481 -40.72 -21.93 30.91
N ARG A 482 -40.34 -21.89 29.63
CA ARG A 482 -39.97 -23.11 28.88
C ARG A 482 -38.51 -23.02 28.44
N CYS A 483 -37.73 -23.91 29.06
CA CYS A 483 -36.33 -24.18 28.83
C CYS A 483 -36.12 -24.74 27.42
N TYR A 484 -35.07 -24.30 26.74
CA TYR A 484 -34.43 -25.09 25.69
C TYR A 484 -33.36 -25.94 26.38
N GLU A 485 -33.52 -27.26 26.32
CA GLU A 485 -32.56 -28.24 26.82
C GLU A 485 -31.26 -28.18 26.02
N VAL A 486 -30.17 -28.08 26.76
CA VAL A 486 -28.80 -28.37 26.33
C VAL A 486 -28.51 -29.76 26.90
N ASN A 487 -28.13 -30.72 26.05
CA ASN A 487 -27.51 -31.97 26.49
C ASN A 487 -26.17 -32.12 25.77
N ASP A 488 -25.10 -32.10 26.57
CA ASP A 488 -23.75 -32.54 26.21
C ASP A 488 -23.57 -34.00 26.67
N ASP A 489 -22.96 -34.78 25.77
CA ASP A 489 -22.10 -35.96 25.94
C ASP A 489 -22.51 -37.20 26.76
N GLN A 490 -22.59 -38.38 26.08
CA GLN A 490 -21.57 -39.46 26.17
C GLN A 490 -21.94 -40.71 25.32
N HIS A 491 -20.93 -41.27 24.62
CA HIS A 491 -20.85 -42.48 23.77
C HIS A 491 -21.38 -43.80 24.41
N PRO A 492 -21.75 -44.91 23.68
CA PRO A 492 -20.85 -45.63 22.74
C PRO A 492 -21.45 -46.51 21.56
N VAL A 493 -20.59 -46.79 20.56
CA VAL A 493 -20.31 -48.09 19.89
C VAL A 493 -21.36 -48.82 18.99
N LYS A 494 -20.94 -49.01 17.72
CA LYS A 494 -21.09 -50.13 16.75
C LYS A 494 -22.34 -50.36 15.85
N GLU A 495 -21.96 -50.63 14.58
CA GLU A 495 -22.45 -51.63 13.60
C GLU A 495 -23.88 -51.50 13.04
N VAL A 496 -24.03 -51.15 11.75
CA VAL A 496 -24.07 -51.99 10.52
C VAL A 496 -25.50 -52.47 10.18
N VAL A 497 -25.80 -52.46 8.87
CA VAL A 497 -26.90 -53.09 8.12
C VAL A 497 -28.02 -52.16 7.61
N GLN A 498 -28.02 -51.99 6.27
CA GLN A 498 -29.10 -52.19 5.26
C GLN A 498 -30.57 -51.99 5.72
N ALA A 499 -31.53 -51.53 4.92
CA ALA A 499 -31.69 -51.37 3.48
C ALA A 499 -32.97 -50.54 3.23
N ASN A 500 -33.05 -49.97 2.02
CA ASN A 500 -34.18 -49.86 1.09
C ASN A 500 -35.61 -50.02 1.68
N SER A 501 -36.63 -49.24 1.30
CA SER A 501 -37.03 -48.91 -0.07
C SER A 501 -38.27 -47.99 -0.01
N LEU A 502 -38.44 -47.11 -1.01
CA LEU A 502 -39.61 -46.97 -1.90
C LEU A 502 -41.01 -47.05 -1.25
N GLN A 503 -41.97 -46.14 -1.45
CA GLN A 503 -42.52 -45.61 -2.70
C GLN A 503 -43.70 -44.71 -2.29
N HIS A 504 -43.92 -43.56 -2.95
CA HIS A 504 -45.10 -43.43 -3.82
C HIS A 504 -45.08 -42.12 -4.61
N GLN A 505 -45.22 -42.33 -5.91
CA GLN A 505 -45.44 -41.40 -7.01
C GLN A 505 -46.78 -40.64 -6.84
N THR A 506 -46.99 -39.53 -7.56
CA THR A 506 -47.71 -39.52 -8.86
C THR A 506 -48.20 -38.10 -9.22
N GLU A 507 -47.60 -37.58 -10.29
CA GLU A 507 -48.14 -36.90 -11.49
C GLU A 507 -49.59 -36.37 -11.56
N CYS A 508 -49.77 -35.22 -12.24
CA CYS A 508 -50.40 -35.06 -13.59
C CYS A 508 -50.42 -33.56 -14.00
N ARG A 509 -49.74 -33.12 -15.09
CA ARG A 509 -50.11 -33.09 -16.54
C ARG A 509 -51.34 -32.21 -16.85
N GLY A 510 -51.38 -31.32 -17.87
CA GLY A 510 -50.49 -30.96 -18.99
C GLY A 510 -51.02 -29.64 -19.62
N SER A 511 -50.79 -29.23 -20.87
CA SER A 511 -49.75 -29.36 -21.91
C SER A 511 -50.32 -28.69 -23.19
N ALA A 512 -49.47 -28.01 -23.98
CA ALA A 512 -49.58 -27.63 -25.43
C ALA A 512 -49.31 -26.13 -25.66
N GLN A 513 -48.55 -25.62 -26.65
CA GLN A 513 -47.58 -26.18 -27.62
C GLN A 513 -46.90 -24.99 -28.35
N GLN A 514 -45.57 -25.04 -28.43
CA GLN A 514 -44.61 -24.65 -29.51
C GLN A 514 -44.78 -23.40 -30.41
N LEU A 515 -43.68 -22.62 -30.53
CA LEU A 515 -42.99 -22.25 -31.79
C LEU A 515 -41.58 -21.67 -31.48
N SER A 516 -40.67 -21.66 -32.46
CA SER A 516 -39.29 -22.15 -32.38
C SER A 516 -38.14 -21.17 -32.74
N SER A 517 -36.91 -21.54 -32.29
CA SER A 517 -35.54 -21.31 -32.86
C SER A 517 -34.70 -20.06 -32.49
N PRO A 518 -33.34 -20.07 -32.53
CA PRO A 518 -32.38 -21.14 -32.17
C PRO A 518 -31.14 -20.70 -31.32
N LEU A 519 -30.72 -21.60 -30.42
CA LEU A 519 -29.34 -22.06 -30.09
C LEU A 519 -28.22 -21.06 -29.70
N LEU A 520 -28.04 -20.86 -28.39
CA LEU A 520 -26.76 -20.61 -27.71
C LEU A 520 -26.31 -21.92 -27.01
N PRO A 521 -25.00 -22.24 -26.92
CA PRO A 521 -24.56 -23.47 -26.26
C PRO A 521 -24.83 -23.41 -24.76
N ASN A 522 -25.61 -24.40 -24.30
CA ASN A 522 -26.05 -24.62 -22.93
C ASN A 522 -24.89 -24.63 -21.92
N VAL A 523 -24.97 -23.76 -20.93
CA VAL A 523 -24.34 -23.94 -19.61
C VAL A 523 -25.17 -25.00 -18.88
N GLN A 524 -24.75 -26.26 -18.92
CA GLN A 524 -25.32 -27.31 -18.10
C GLN A 524 -24.98 -27.07 -16.62
N SER A 525 -26.02 -27.13 -15.79
CA SER A 525 -26.00 -27.21 -14.34
C SER A 525 -25.06 -28.31 -13.85
N THR A 526 -24.01 -27.93 -13.11
CA THR A 526 -23.02 -28.88 -12.56
C THR A 526 -23.57 -29.57 -11.31
N GLU A 527 -23.98 -30.83 -11.47
CA GLU A 527 -24.11 -31.77 -10.36
C GLU A 527 -22.72 -32.04 -9.75
N ASN A 528 -22.64 -32.06 -8.41
CA ASN A 528 -21.41 -32.46 -7.70
C ASN A 528 -21.20 -33.96 -7.92
N ILE A 529 -20.31 -34.33 -8.84
CA ILE A 529 -19.87 -35.71 -9.02
C ILE A 529 -19.25 -36.19 -7.71
N ASP A 530 -19.78 -37.28 -7.16
CA ASP A 530 -19.28 -37.87 -5.92
C ASP A 530 -17.93 -38.57 -6.17
N ARG A 531 -16.93 -38.29 -5.33
CA ARG A 531 -15.54 -38.76 -5.45
C ARG A 531 -15.45 -40.28 -5.49
N ASN A 532 -16.38 -40.95 -4.84
CA ASN A 532 -16.38 -42.41 -4.70
C ASN A 532 -17.07 -43.14 -5.87
N VAL A 533 -17.75 -42.40 -6.76
CA VAL A 533 -18.51 -42.97 -7.89
C VAL A 533 -17.79 -42.74 -9.21
N ASP A 534 -17.21 -41.55 -9.42
CA ASP A 534 -16.35 -41.27 -10.57
C ASP A 534 -15.21 -40.32 -10.17
N TYR A 535 -14.09 -40.92 -9.77
CA TYR A 535 -12.88 -40.18 -9.41
C TYR A 535 -12.30 -39.40 -10.59
N GLN A 536 -12.44 -39.92 -11.82
CA GLN A 536 -11.91 -39.29 -13.03
C GLN A 536 -12.70 -38.02 -13.36
N GLY A 537 -14.03 -38.10 -13.38
CA GLY A 537 -14.93 -36.97 -13.59
C GLY A 537 -14.86 -35.93 -12.47
N TRP A 538 -14.73 -36.36 -11.22
CA TRP A 538 -14.47 -35.47 -10.09
C TRP A 538 -13.13 -34.75 -10.22
N LEU A 539 -12.06 -35.47 -10.62
CA LEU A 539 -10.72 -34.90 -10.78
C LEU A 539 -10.67 -33.89 -11.92
N GLU A 540 -11.35 -34.14 -13.04
CA GLU A 540 -11.45 -33.17 -14.15
C GLU A 540 -12.20 -31.90 -13.74
N LEU A 541 -13.32 -32.05 -13.03
CA LEU A 541 -14.08 -30.92 -12.50
C LEU A 541 -13.28 -30.13 -11.45
N LYS A 542 -12.52 -30.82 -10.58
CA LYS A 542 -11.62 -30.17 -9.62
C LYS A 542 -10.42 -29.51 -10.29
N LYS A 543 -9.79 -30.14 -11.29
CA LYS A 543 -8.70 -29.54 -12.07
C LYS A 543 -9.16 -28.27 -12.77
N ARG A 544 -10.37 -28.26 -13.35
CA ARG A 544 -10.98 -27.04 -13.93
C ARG A 544 -11.18 -25.97 -12.87
N LYS A 545 -11.80 -26.33 -11.73
CA LYS A 545 -12.01 -25.39 -10.60
C LYS A 545 -10.71 -24.89 -9.96
N TRP A 546 -9.66 -25.71 -9.93
CA TRP A 546 -8.33 -25.33 -9.44
C TRP A 546 -7.61 -24.42 -10.43
N LYS A 547 -7.72 -24.68 -11.73
CA LYS A 547 -7.21 -23.80 -12.78
C LYS A 547 -7.88 -22.43 -12.71
N ASP A 548 -9.21 -22.38 -12.61
CA ASP A 548 -9.96 -21.14 -12.44
C ASP A 548 -9.57 -20.41 -11.16
N ASN A 549 -9.44 -21.12 -10.03
CA ASN A 549 -8.96 -20.53 -8.78
C ASN A 549 -7.52 -20.02 -8.85
N LEU A 550 -6.64 -20.69 -9.59
CA LEU A 550 -5.24 -20.30 -9.75
C LEU A 550 -5.13 -19.05 -10.63
N GLU A 551 -5.87 -19.00 -11.73
CA GLU A 551 -6.01 -17.79 -12.55
C GLU A 551 -6.63 -16.64 -11.75
N ARG A 552 -7.63 -16.91 -10.90
CA ARG A 552 -8.25 -15.93 -10.00
C ARG A 552 -7.28 -15.41 -8.94
N ARG A 553 -6.44 -16.28 -8.34
CA ARG A 553 -5.36 -15.86 -7.42
C ARG A 553 -4.29 -15.04 -8.12
N LYS A 554 -3.95 -15.37 -9.37
CA LYS A 554 -3.02 -14.56 -10.19
C LYS A 554 -3.59 -13.15 -10.41
N ARG A 555 -4.89 -13.04 -10.71
CA ARG A 555 -5.61 -11.75 -10.80
C ARG A 555 -5.61 -10.97 -9.47
N GLN A 556 -5.83 -11.64 -8.33
CA GLN A 556 -5.78 -11.00 -7.00
C GLN A 556 -4.39 -10.46 -6.65
N ARG A 557 -3.31 -11.19 -6.99
CA ARG A 557 -1.94 -10.71 -6.75
C ARG A 557 -1.62 -9.46 -7.57
N LEU A 558 -2.07 -9.43 -8.83
CA LEU A 558 -1.93 -8.26 -9.71
C LEU A 558 -2.71 -7.04 -9.19
N ALA A 559 -3.91 -7.25 -8.63
CA ALA A 559 -4.71 -6.18 -8.03
C ALA A 559 -4.07 -5.65 -6.73
N ASN A 560 -3.63 -6.54 -5.82
CA ASN A 560 -3.07 -6.15 -4.53
C ASN A 560 -1.66 -5.52 -4.63
N GLN A 561 -0.86 -5.88 -5.64
CA GLN A 561 0.43 -5.22 -5.89
C GLN A 561 0.26 -3.73 -6.24
N ARG A 562 -0.83 -3.36 -6.93
CA ARG A 562 -1.15 -1.95 -7.24
C ARG A 562 -1.69 -1.18 -6.03
N THR A 563 -2.40 -1.84 -5.11
CA THR A 563 -2.91 -1.21 -3.88
C THR A 563 -1.81 -0.92 -2.85
N SER A 564 -0.69 -1.66 -2.89
CA SER A 564 0.46 -1.45 -2.00
C SER A 564 1.27 -0.17 -2.33
N GLN A 565 1.15 0.38 -3.55
CA GLN A 565 1.91 1.56 -3.99
C GLN A 565 1.29 2.91 -3.57
N HIS A 566 0.04 2.93 -3.11
CA HIS A 566 -0.64 4.17 -2.69
C HIS A 566 -0.85 4.33 -1.17
N ALA A 567 -0.29 3.43 -0.35
CA ALA A 567 -0.42 3.46 1.11
C ALA A 567 0.92 3.63 1.85
N SER A 568 1.96 4.20 1.23
CA SER A 568 3.31 4.28 1.82
C SER A 568 3.53 5.44 2.79
N SER A 569 2.48 6.16 3.26
CA SER A 569 2.68 7.29 4.19
C SER A 569 1.85 7.26 5.48
N THR A 570 1.00 6.25 5.71
CA THR A 570 0.19 6.20 6.96
C THR A 570 0.04 4.80 7.58
N SER A 571 0.92 3.85 7.25
CA SER A 571 0.89 2.48 7.80
C SER A 571 2.16 2.07 8.57
N GLU A 572 2.93 3.04 9.10
CA GLU A 572 4.10 2.72 9.94
C GLU A 572 3.84 2.78 11.46
N LEU A 573 2.69 3.28 11.91
CA LEU A 573 2.43 3.51 13.34
C LEU A 573 1.49 2.52 14.05
N LEU A 574 1.00 1.49 13.37
CA LEU A 574 0.06 0.50 13.97
C LEU A 574 0.46 -0.96 13.70
N ARG A 575 1.76 -1.26 13.67
CA ARG A 575 2.27 -2.65 13.66
C ARG A 575 3.06 -3.02 14.93
N GLY A 576 3.04 -2.15 15.93
CA GLY A 576 3.44 -2.48 17.30
C GLY A 576 2.19 -2.90 18.08
N VAL A 577 2.26 -4.05 18.75
CA VAL A 577 1.18 -4.69 19.52
C VAL A 577 0.26 -5.59 18.69
N GLU A 578 0.74 -6.80 18.39
CA GLU A 578 -0.10 -8.00 18.54
C GLU A 578 0.74 -9.27 18.72
N ASN A 579 0.44 -9.95 19.84
CA ASN A 579 0.50 -11.40 20.08
C ASN A 579 1.86 -12.11 20.23
N HIS A 580 2.36 -12.08 21.48
CA HIS A 580 3.09 -13.19 22.10
C HIS A 580 2.20 -14.44 22.22
N LYS A 581 2.02 -15.19 21.13
CA LYS A 581 1.57 -16.58 21.16
C LYS A 581 2.14 -17.35 19.96
N ASP A 582 3.45 -17.57 19.96
CA ASP A 582 4.09 -18.61 19.13
C ASP A 582 5.31 -19.16 19.87
N ALA A 583 5.03 -19.88 20.96
CA ALA A 583 5.97 -20.78 21.61
C ALA A 583 5.28 -22.13 21.86
N TRP A 584 4.85 -22.78 20.78
CA TRP A 584 4.77 -24.24 20.77
C TRP A 584 5.07 -24.77 19.38
N GLY A 585 6.08 -25.63 19.32
CA GLY A 585 6.61 -26.20 18.09
C GLY A 585 5.55 -26.91 17.26
N ARG A 586 5.40 -26.45 16.02
CA ARG A 586 4.90 -27.28 14.92
C ARG A 586 5.98 -27.34 13.85
N THR A 587 6.63 -28.49 13.76
CA THR A 587 7.41 -28.94 12.61
C THR A 587 6.49 -29.06 11.41
N GLY A 588 6.40 -28.00 10.62
CA GLY A 588 5.70 -27.97 9.34
C GLY A 588 6.54 -27.21 8.32
N VAL A 589 6.23 -27.35 7.03
CA VAL A 589 6.98 -26.81 5.87
C VAL A 589 7.41 -25.34 6.02
N GLY A 590 6.69 -24.54 6.80
CA GLY A 590 7.07 -23.15 7.14
C GLY A 590 8.35 -22.99 7.96
N SER A 591 8.89 -24.03 8.61
CA SER A 591 10.21 -23.99 9.25
C SER A 591 11.36 -24.08 8.23
N TYR A 592 11.13 -24.72 7.09
CA TYR A 592 12.10 -24.83 5.99
C TYR A 592 12.31 -23.46 5.32
N PHE A 593 11.21 -22.78 4.99
CA PHE A 593 11.27 -21.41 4.43
C PHE A 593 11.91 -20.41 5.39
N ARG A 594 11.56 -20.47 6.69
CA ARG A 594 12.19 -19.62 7.71
C ARG A 594 13.70 -19.78 7.80
N ARG A 595 14.25 -20.96 7.49
CA ARG A 595 15.71 -21.20 7.51
C ARG A 595 16.40 -20.51 6.33
N HIS A 596 15.81 -20.55 5.14
CA HIS A 596 16.33 -19.84 3.96
C HIS A 596 16.20 -18.32 4.11
N ASP A 597 15.09 -17.83 4.65
CA ASP A 597 14.86 -16.40 4.90
C ASP A 597 15.87 -15.83 5.92
N ALA A 598 16.20 -16.61 6.95
CA ALA A 598 17.23 -16.25 7.93
C ALA A 598 18.65 -16.26 7.34
N SER A 599 18.95 -17.18 6.40
CA SER A 599 20.24 -17.22 5.71
C SER A 599 20.39 -16.00 4.78
N LEU A 600 19.37 -15.68 3.98
CA LEU A 600 19.34 -14.48 3.12
C LEU A 600 19.55 -13.17 3.90
N THR A 601 18.95 -13.02 5.07
CA THR A 601 19.03 -11.74 5.81
C THR A 601 20.33 -11.55 6.59
N ASN A 602 21.04 -12.63 6.93
CA ASN A 602 22.22 -12.57 7.80
C ASN A 602 23.55 -12.71 7.06
N THR A 603 23.56 -13.24 5.83
CA THR A 603 24.78 -13.57 5.09
C THR A 603 24.96 -12.69 3.84
N HIS A 604 26.13 -12.80 3.21
CA HIS A 604 26.44 -12.08 1.97
C HIS A 604 25.84 -12.81 0.76
N TRP A 605 25.27 -12.03 -0.15
CA TRP A 605 24.68 -12.50 -1.38
C TRP A 605 25.73 -12.51 -2.47
N GLN A 606 25.99 -13.67 -3.08
CA GLN A 606 26.81 -13.75 -4.29
C GLN A 606 25.91 -13.74 -5.52
N ILE A 607 25.82 -12.59 -6.20
CA ILE A 607 24.92 -12.41 -7.33
C ILE A 607 25.56 -13.00 -8.59
N ILE A 608 24.91 -13.96 -9.21
CA ILE A 608 25.35 -14.59 -10.47
C ILE A 608 24.84 -13.79 -11.66
N GLN A 609 23.54 -13.46 -11.67
CA GLN A 609 22.92 -12.74 -12.78
C GLN A 609 21.68 -11.98 -12.33
N LEU A 610 21.50 -10.76 -12.84
CA LEU A 610 20.26 -9.99 -12.81
C LEU A 610 19.51 -10.20 -14.14
N VAL A 611 18.24 -10.56 -14.09
CA VAL A 611 17.41 -10.82 -15.27
C VAL A 611 16.15 -9.95 -15.19
N PRO A 612 15.73 -9.26 -16.26
CA PRO A 612 14.49 -8.49 -16.25
C PRO A 612 13.27 -9.38 -15.98
N GLY A 613 12.36 -8.90 -15.13
CA GLY A 613 11.11 -9.57 -14.78
C GLY A 613 9.96 -9.26 -15.74
N SER A 614 8.74 -9.68 -15.38
CA SER A 614 7.54 -9.42 -16.20
C SER A 614 7.00 -8.00 -16.08
N HIS A 615 7.36 -7.27 -15.01
CA HIS A 615 6.96 -5.89 -14.76
C HIS A 615 8.15 -4.95 -15.00
N ASN A 616 7.89 -3.73 -15.49
CA ASN A 616 8.96 -2.76 -15.72
C ASN A 616 9.56 -2.34 -14.37
N GLY A 617 10.88 -2.27 -14.29
CA GLY A 617 11.60 -1.96 -13.04
C GLY A 617 11.70 -3.13 -12.05
N GLN A 618 11.07 -4.28 -12.33
CA GLN A 618 11.29 -5.50 -11.55
C GLN A 618 12.35 -6.38 -12.23
N PHE A 619 13.33 -6.81 -11.46
CA PHE A 619 14.38 -7.73 -11.86
C PHE A 619 14.36 -8.98 -10.97
N PHE A 620 14.90 -10.09 -11.46
CA PHE A 620 15.19 -11.28 -10.67
C PHE A 620 16.71 -11.41 -10.54
N ALA A 621 17.20 -11.46 -9.31
CA ALA A 621 18.58 -11.78 -9.01
C ALA A 621 18.71 -13.29 -8.73
N TRP A 622 19.59 -13.94 -9.47
CA TRP A 622 20.10 -15.26 -9.13
C TRP A 622 21.23 -15.10 -8.13
N VAL A 623 21.00 -15.54 -6.90
CA VAL A 623 21.90 -15.32 -5.78
C VAL A 623 22.30 -16.67 -5.18
N VAL A 624 23.59 -16.83 -4.90
CA VAL A 624 24.11 -17.96 -4.12
C VAL A 624 24.33 -17.50 -2.68
N VAL A 625 23.71 -18.22 -1.74
CA VAL A 625 23.78 -17.96 -0.30
C VAL A 625 24.05 -19.27 0.42
N GLU A 626 25.17 -19.37 1.15
CA GLU A 626 25.60 -20.58 1.87
C GLU A 626 25.54 -21.87 1.02
N GLY A 627 25.90 -21.77 -0.26
CA GLY A 627 25.91 -22.91 -1.21
C GLY A 627 24.55 -23.22 -1.86
N ILE A 628 23.51 -22.44 -1.59
CA ILE A 628 22.17 -22.60 -2.17
C ILE A 628 21.89 -21.48 -3.16
N MET A 629 21.42 -21.82 -4.36
CA MET A 629 21.00 -20.85 -5.37
C MET A 629 19.52 -20.50 -5.23
N LEU A 630 19.21 -19.21 -5.14
CA LEU A 630 17.87 -18.66 -5.00
C LEU A 630 17.59 -17.62 -6.08
N LYS A 631 16.35 -17.59 -6.57
CA LYS A 631 15.85 -16.57 -7.50
C LYS A 631 15.04 -15.55 -6.69
N VAL A 632 15.58 -14.34 -6.52
CA VAL A 632 15.03 -13.30 -5.64
C VAL A 632 14.50 -12.13 -6.47
N PRO A 633 13.24 -11.69 -6.29
CA PRO A 633 12.73 -10.50 -6.97
C PRO A 633 13.27 -9.20 -6.34
N ILE A 634 13.83 -8.32 -7.16
CA ILE A 634 14.35 -6.99 -6.80
C ILE A 634 13.60 -5.92 -7.59
N THR A 635 13.12 -4.88 -6.92
CA THR A 635 12.53 -3.69 -7.52
C THR A 635 13.57 -2.58 -7.59
N VAL A 636 13.84 -2.11 -8.81
CA VAL A 636 14.81 -1.07 -9.12
C VAL A 636 14.04 0.21 -9.49
N PRO A 637 14.09 1.26 -8.65
CA PRO A 637 13.45 2.53 -8.95
C PRO A 637 14.24 3.31 -10.01
N ARG A 638 13.55 4.20 -10.71
CA ARG A 638 14.14 5.19 -11.60
C ARG A 638 14.61 6.39 -10.78
N VAL A 639 15.87 6.75 -10.93
CA VAL A 639 16.48 7.94 -10.32
C VAL A 639 16.91 8.88 -11.45
N PHE A 640 16.51 10.14 -11.37
CA PHE A 640 16.95 11.20 -12.29
C PHE A 640 17.03 12.53 -11.54
N TYR A 641 17.73 13.51 -12.10
CA TYR A 641 17.95 14.82 -11.45
C TYR A 641 17.35 15.95 -12.27
N LEU A 642 16.61 16.83 -11.62
CA LEU A 642 16.00 18.01 -12.21
C LEU A 642 16.74 19.26 -11.72
N ASN A 643 17.32 20.03 -12.62
CA ASN A 643 17.97 21.30 -12.30
C ASN A 643 17.04 22.46 -12.69
N SER A 644 16.60 23.26 -11.72
CA SER A 644 15.73 24.41 -11.97
C SER A 644 16.28 25.70 -11.39
N LYS A 645 16.11 26.79 -12.13
CA LYS A 645 16.49 28.15 -11.74
C LYS A 645 15.57 28.71 -10.65
N ALA A 646 14.31 28.30 -10.62
CA ALA A 646 13.32 28.68 -9.62
C ALA A 646 13.16 27.63 -8.51
N THR A 647 12.57 28.01 -7.38
CA THR A 647 12.17 27.04 -6.34
C THR A 647 10.87 26.37 -6.79
N ILE A 648 10.96 25.18 -7.38
CA ILE A 648 9.78 24.45 -7.86
C ILE A 648 8.85 24.12 -6.67
N SER A 649 7.60 24.55 -6.80
CA SER A 649 6.52 24.28 -5.85
C SER A 649 5.97 22.85 -6.05
N GLU A 650 6.07 22.02 -5.01
CA GLU A 650 5.31 20.77 -4.69
C GLU A 650 4.96 19.71 -5.75
N SER A 651 5.26 19.89 -7.04
CA SER A 651 4.73 19.03 -8.12
C SER A 651 5.46 17.70 -8.29
N PHE A 652 6.73 17.60 -7.86
CA PHE A 652 7.50 16.35 -7.83
C PHE A 652 8.01 16.04 -6.42
N PRO A 653 7.77 14.81 -5.90
CA PRO A 653 8.35 14.38 -4.63
C PRO A 653 9.85 14.15 -4.83
N GLY A 654 10.66 15.12 -4.43
CA GLY A 654 12.10 15.05 -4.62
C GLY A 654 12.88 15.71 -3.50
N ARG A 655 14.12 15.27 -3.31
CA ARG A 655 15.05 15.82 -2.32
C ARG A 655 16.01 16.77 -2.99
N ARG A 656 16.24 17.95 -2.41
CA ARG A 656 17.31 18.84 -2.87
C ARG A 656 18.68 18.22 -2.58
N VAL A 657 19.52 18.12 -3.60
CA VAL A 657 20.87 17.55 -3.52
C VAL A 657 21.91 18.52 -4.09
N ASN A 658 23.17 18.36 -3.70
CA ASN A 658 24.28 19.13 -4.24
C ASN A 658 25.23 18.15 -4.96
N LYS A 659 25.19 18.13 -6.29
CA LYS A 659 26.02 17.29 -7.15
C LYS A 659 26.60 18.12 -8.29
N THR A 660 27.76 17.69 -8.79
CA THR A 660 28.39 18.33 -9.95
C THR A 660 27.73 17.81 -11.23
N LEU A 661 27.25 18.72 -12.07
CA LEU A 661 26.61 18.37 -13.33
C LEU A 661 27.66 18.04 -14.42
N PRO A 662 27.30 17.27 -15.47
CA PRO A 662 28.16 17.04 -16.62
C PRO A 662 28.62 18.38 -17.22
N HIS A 663 29.86 18.41 -17.72
CA HIS A 663 30.49 19.61 -18.29
C HIS A 663 30.52 20.82 -17.34
N SER A 664 30.51 20.58 -16.02
CA SER A 664 30.59 21.62 -14.98
C SER A 664 29.51 22.70 -15.09
N ARG A 665 28.34 22.34 -15.63
CA ARG A 665 27.18 23.25 -15.71
C ARG A 665 26.76 23.74 -14.33
N GLN A 666 26.25 24.97 -14.28
CA GLN A 666 25.87 25.61 -13.02
C GLN A 666 24.69 24.87 -12.36
N SER A 667 24.89 24.41 -11.12
CA SER A 667 23.83 23.83 -10.31
C SER A 667 23.02 24.94 -9.62
N TYR A 668 21.71 24.98 -9.89
CA TYR A 668 20.77 25.91 -9.26
C TYR A 668 20.05 25.17 -8.11
N ASN A 669 18.78 24.81 -8.30
CA ASN A 669 18.04 23.94 -7.42
C ASN A 669 18.00 22.53 -8.02
N LEU A 670 19.03 21.72 -7.73
CA LEU A 670 19.09 20.34 -8.16
C LEU A 670 18.25 19.45 -7.24
N ILE A 671 17.25 18.78 -7.82
CA ILE A 671 16.29 17.93 -7.12
C ILE A 671 16.49 16.49 -7.61
N GLU A 672 16.79 15.58 -6.69
CA GLU A 672 16.82 14.14 -6.92
C GLU A 672 15.39 13.59 -6.81
N VAL A 673 14.93 12.96 -7.88
CA VAL A 673 13.59 12.36 -7.96
C VAL A 673 13.73 10.84 -8.07
N ILE A 674 13.05 10.13 -7.16
CA ILE A 674 13.03 8.66 -7.10
C ILE A 674 11.59 8.20 -7.31
N ILE A 675 11.33 7.54 -8.42
CA ILE A 675 9.98 7.06 -8.77
C ILE A 675 10.01 5.66 -9.39
N ASP A 676 8.88 4.97 -9.37
CA ASP A 676 8.72 3.68 -10.04
C ASP A 676 8.76 3.86 -11.57
N GLU A 677 9.34 2.88 -12.28
CA GLU A 677 9.50 2.93 -13.75
C GLU A 677 8.16 3.08 -14.49
N ASP A 678 7.10 2.41 -14.01
CA ASP A 678 5.76 2.54 -14.60
C ASP A 678 5.15 3.95 -14.37
N HIS A 679 5.54 4.64 -13.30
CA HIS A 679 5.16 6.03 -13.07
C HIS A 679 5.94 6.95 -14.00
N PHE A 680 7.26 6.77 -14.08
CA PHE A 680 8.14 7.51 -14.98
C PHE A 680 7.68 7.46 -16.44
N ARG A 681 7.30 6.28 -16.95
CA ARG A 681 6.78 6.14 -18.32
C ARG A 681 5.45 6.86 -18.54
N ARG A 682 4.54 6.83 -17.57
CA ARG A 682 3.26 7.56 -17.63
C ARG A 682 3.48 9.07 -17.62
N GLU A 683 4.45 9.53 -16.84
CA GLU A 683 4.80 10.94 -16.71
C GLU A 683 5.81 11.44 -17.76
N SER A 684 6.25 10.58 -18.67
CA SER A 684 7.17 10.96 -19.76
C SER A 684 6.72 12.20 -20.54
N LYS A 685 5.42 12.35 -20.80
CA LYS A 685 4.84 13.55 -21.43
C LYS A 685 4.96 14.80 -20.56
N LYS A 686 4.81 14.67 -19.24
CA LYS A 686 5.01 15.79 -18.30
C LYS A 686 6.49 16.18 -18.24
N LEU A 687 7.40 15.21 -18.18
CA LEU A 687 8.84 15.48 -18.19
C LEU A 687 9.28 16.17 -19.49
N ALA A 688 8.69 15.80 -20.63
CA ALA A 688 8.92 16.50 -21.89
C ALA A 688 8.38 17.94 -21.86
N ALA A 689 7.23 18.19 -21.23
CA ALA A 689 6.70 19.54 -21.04
C ALA A 689 7.57 20.39 -20.09
N LEU A 690 8.14 19.78 -19.05
CA LEU A 690 9.08 20.43 -18.13
C LEU A 690 10.39 20.82 -18.82
N LEU A 691 10.91 20.00 -19.73
CA LEU A 691 12.08 20.37 -20.54
C LEU A 691 11.82 21.56 -21.47
N ALA A 692 10.56 21.85 -21.80
CA ALA A 692 10.18 23.02 -22.59
C ALA A 692 10.01 24.28 -21.74
N ASP A 693 10.04 24.17 -20.41
CA ASP A 693 9.88 25.31 -19.49
C ASP A 693 11.21 26.08 -19.34
N PRO A 694 11.25 27.40 -19.60
CA PRO A 694 12.48 28.20 -19.46
C PRO A 694 13.03 28.27 -18.02
N GLU A 695 12.23 27.96 -16.99
CA GLU A 695 12.70 27.90 -15.60
C GLU A 695 13.50 26.64 -15.30
N ILE A 696 13.42 25.62 -16.15
CA ILE A 696 14.13 24.35 -16.01
C ILE A 696 15.37 24.41 -16.90
N GLU A 697 16.55 24.20 -16.30
CA GLU A 697 17.80 24.15 -17.04
C GLU A 697 17.96 22.81 -17.75
N GLY A 698 17.63 21.71 -17.07
CA GLY A 698 17.74 20.38 -17.66
C GLY A 698 17.34 19.25 -16.74
N ILE A 699 17.14 18.07 -17.35
CA ILE A 699 16.85 16.80 -16.67
C ILE A 699 17.96 15.80 -16.99
N TYR A 700 18.70 15.39 -15.97
CA TYR A 700 19.88 14.52 -16.08
C TYR A 700 19.62 13.08 -15.62
N GLU A 701 20.44 12.13 -16.07
CA GLU A 701 20.33 10.67 -15.83
C GLU A 701 19.00 10.05 -16.33
N ARG A 702 18.36 10.69 -17.32
CA ARG A 702 17.11 10.19 -17.89
C ARG A 702 17.32 8.88 -18.66
N LYS A 703 18.47 8.76 -19.35
CA LYS A 703 18.81 7.65 -20.25
C LYS A 703 19.50 6.46 -19.58
N VAL A 704 19.83 6.51 -18.28
CA VAL A 704 20.57 5.44 -17.58
C VAL A 704 19.80 4.12 -17.60
N PRO A 705 20.31 3.00 -18.13
CA PRO A 705 19.59 1.72 -18.06
C PRO A 705 19.41 1.22 -16.62
N LEU A 706 18.22 0.71 -16.27
CA LEU A 706 17.93 0.24 -14.90
C LEU A 706 18.81 -0.93 -14.48
N GLU A 707 19.08 -1.85 -15.41
CA GLU A 707 19.98 -2.99 -15.19
C GLU A 707 21.40 -2.50 -14.86
N PHE A 708 21.91 -1.54 -15.63
CA PHE A 708 23.22 -0.94 -15.39
C PHE A 708 23.26 -0.24 -14.03
N ASN A 709 22.23 0.54 -13.67
CA ASN A 709 22.14 1.18 -12.36
C ASN A 709 22.15 0.17 -11.21
N ALA A 710 21.45 -0.96 -11.36
CA ALA A 710 21.45 -2.03 -10.36
C ALA A 710 22.83 -2.67 -10.21
N ILE A 711 23.57 -2.89 -11.31
CA ILE A 711 24.95 -3.40 -11.29
C ILE A 711 25.89 -2.41 -10.59
N LEU A 712 25.74 -1.10 -10.84
CA LEU A 712 26.55 -0.08 -10.19
C LEU A 712 26.36 -0.08 -8.66
N GLN A 713 25.13 -0.28 -8.17
CA GLN A 713 24.80 -0.21 -6.74
C GLN A 713 24.99 -1.54 -5.98
N LEU A 714 24.74 -2.69 -6.62
CA LEU A 714 24.83 -4.01 -5.98
C LEU A 714 26.20 -4.67 -6.13
N GLY A 715 26.84 -4.47 -7.29
CA GLY A 715 28.03 -5.23 -7.68
C GLY A 715 27.79 -6.75 -7.76
N CYS A 716 28.85 -7.54 -7.59
CA CYS A 716 28.78 -9.01 -7.57
C CYS A 716 28.49 -9.60 -6.17
N VAL A 717 28.76 -8.84 -5.11
CA VAL A 717 28.50 -9.23 -3.72
C VAL A 717 27.74 -8.12 -3.03
N CYS A 718 26.60 -8.44 -2.40
CA CYS A 718 25.85 -7.47 -1.60
C CYS A 718 25.44 -8.03 -0.23
N LYS A 719 25.04 -7.14 0.67
CA LYS A 719 24.51 -7.47 1.99
C LYS A 719 23.22 -6.72 2.25
N VAL A 720 22.26 -7.40 2.87
CA VAL A 720 20.98 -6.81 3.30
C VAL A 720 21.20 -5.84 4.47
N ASP A 721 20.54 -4.68 4.41
CA ASP A 721 20.56 -3.70 5.49
C ASP A 721 19.92 -4.25 6.78
N LYS A 722 20.40 -3.79 7.94
CA LYS A 722 19.97 -4.25 9.26
C LYS A 722 18.51 -3.93 9.56
N THR A 723 17.93 -2.94 8.88
CA THR A 723 16.54 -2.51 9.04
C THR A 723 15.54 -3.50 8.43
N ALA A 724 15.93 -4.25 7.39
CA ALA A 724 15.05 -5.11 6.59
C ALA A 724 14.99 -6.61 7.04
N LYS A 725 15.49 -6.94 8.24
CA LYS A 725 15.71 -8.32 8.74
C LYS A 725 14.48 -9.24 8.88
N LYS A 726 13.26 -8.83 8.52
CA LYS A 726 12.01 -9.59 8.75
C LYS A 726 11.18 -9.85 7.48
N ARG A 727 11.77 -9.83 6.28
CA ARG A 727 11.06 -10.14 5.01
C ARG A 727 11.31 -11.56 4.52
N ASN A 728 10.35 -12.13 3.81
CA ASN A 728 10.53 -13.44 3.16
C ASN A 728 11.32 -13.27 1.84
N ALA A 729 12.01 -14.33 1.40
CA ALA A 729 12.76 -14.36 0.15
C ALA A 729 11.95 -13.99 -1.10
N GLN A 730 10.65 -14.26 -1.08
CA GLN A 730 9.72 -14.05 -2.20
C GLN A 730 8.98 -12.71 -2.13
N ASP A 731 9.12 -11.97 -1.03
CA ASP A 731 8.65 -10.59 -0.95
C ASP A 731 9.65 -9.73 -1.73
N GLY A 732 9.18 -8.86 -2.61
CA GLY A 732 10.06 -8.02 -3.44
C GLY A 732 11.03 -7.17 -2.62
N TRP A 733 12.31 -7.19 -2.97
CA TRP A 733 13.37 -6.41 -2.31
C TRP A 733 13.56 -5.07 -3.00
N SER A 734 13.66 -3.97 -2.24
CA SER A 734 14.01 -2.67 -2.82
C SER A 734 15.53 -2.58 -2.99
N LEU A 735 15.99 -2.00 -4.11
CA LEU A 735 17.42 -1.78 -4.35
C LEU A 735 18.12 -1.02 -3.21
N SER A 736 17.42 -0.08 -2.58
CA SER A 736 17.93 0.71 -1.44
C SER A 736 18.26 -0.11 -0.17
N GLU A 737 17.70 -1.30 -0.03
CA GLU A 737 17.88 -2.19 1.13
C GLU A 737 19.12 -3.09 0.98
N LEU A 738 19.78 -3.04 -0.18
CA LEU A 738 20.90 -3.90 -0.55
C LEU A 738 22.14 -3.05 -0.78
N HIS A 739 23.24 -3.37 -0.08
CA HIS A 739 24.49 -2.63 -0.19
C HIS A 739 25.60 -3.50 -0.78
N MET A 740 26.28 -2.99 -1.81
CA MET A 740 27.47 -3.61 -2.37
C MET A 740 28.57 -3.78 -1.32
N LYS A 741 29.23 -4.94 -1.34
CA LYS A 741 30.41 -5.28 -0.54
C LYS A 741 31.58 -5.63 -1.45
N THR A 742 32.80 -5.42 -0.96
CA THR A 742 34.01 -5.74 -1.70
C THR A 742 34.28 -7.25 -1.67
N THR A 743 34.98 -7.75 -2.68
CA THR A 743 35.41 -9.16 -2.78
C THR A 743 36.44 -9.54 -1.71
N THR A 744 37.02 -8.56 -1.02
CA THR A 744 37.87 -8.77 0.18
C THR A 744 37.05 -9.14 1.42
N GLU A 745 35.81 -8.64 1.56
CA GLU A 745 34.92 -8.99 2.68
C GLU A 745 34.29 -10.38 2.48
N CYS A 746 34.02 -10.76 1.23
CA CYS A 746 33.51 -12.08 0.88
C CYS A 746 34.05 -12.50 -0.50
N ALA A 747 34.79 -13.60 -0.53
CA ALA A 747 35.34 -14.15 -1.76
C ALA A 747 34.21 -14.62 -2.69
N TYR A 748 34.07 -13.94 -3.82
CA TYR A 748 33.02 -14.23 -4.81
C TYR A 748 33.37 -15.51 -5.58
N LEU A 749 32.52 -16.54 -5.45
CA LEU A 749 32.63 -17.83 -6.16
C LEU A 749 34.03 -18.48 -6.05
N GLU A 750 34.64 -18.49 -4.86
CA GLU A 750 35.94 -19.13 -4.63
C GLU A 750 35.88 -20.65 -4.84
N GLN A 751 34.74 -21.26 -4.49
CA GLN A 751 34.46 -22.66 -4.76
C GLN A 751 33.95 -22.83 -6.21
N ALA A 752 34.44 -23.87 -6.89
CA ALA A 752 34.00 -24.20 -8.24
C ALA A 752 32.48 -24.49 -8.25
N ILE A 753 31.77 -23.80 -9.14
CA ILE A 753 30.33 -23.95 -9.31
C ILE A 753 30.08 -24.94 -10.44
N SER A 754 29.10 -25.82 -10.26
CA SER A 754 28.66 -26.71 -11.33
C SER A 754 28.19 -25.88 -12.53
N PHE A 755 28.53 -26.31 -13.74
CA PHE A 755 28.01 -25.67 -14.94
C PHE A 755 27.74 -26.71 -16.03
N PHE A 756 26.91 -26.31 -16.98
CA PHE A 756 26.80 -26.99 -18.26
C PHE A 756 26.97 -25.97 -19.37
N TYR A 757 27.59 -26.41 -20.46
CA TYR A 757 27.92 -25.61 -21.60
C TYR A 757 27.06 -26.01 -22.80
N LEU A 758 26.47 -25.03 -23.48
CA LEU A 758 25.68 -25.21 -24.69
C LEU A 758 26.29 -24.42 -25.83
N TYR A 759 26.70 -25.14 -26.87
CA TYR A 759 27.17 -24.59 -28.14
C TYR A 759 26.12 -24.78 -29.22
N HIS A 760 25.93 -23.76 -30.05
CA HIS A 760 25.09 -23.84 -31.24
C HIS A 760 25.73 -23.12 -32.42
N SER A 761 25.83 -23.84 -33.53
CA SER A 761 26.26 -23.32 -34.83
C SER A 761 25.19 -23.62 -35.88
N ILE A 762 24.92 -22.66 -36.77
CA ILE A 762 23.86 -22.77 -37.80
C ILE A 762 24.32 -22.17 -39.14
N CYS A 763 24.15 -22.93 -40.21
CA CYS A 763 24.45 -22.53 -41.59
C CYS A 763 23.40 -23.12 -42.54
N GLU A 764 22.63 -22.25 -43.22
CA GLU A 764 21.66 -22.63 -44.27
C GLU A 764 20.69 -23.78 -43.88
N GLY A 765 20.16 -23.76 -42.65
CA GLY A 765 19.21 -24.78 -42.17
C GLY A 765 19.85 -26.05 -41.59
N ARG A 766 21.16 -26.26 -41.78
CA ARG A 766 21.95 -27.23 -41.02
C ARG A 766 22.42 -26.59 -39.73
N ALA A 767 22.30 -27.32 -38.62
CA ALA A 767 22.75 -26.84 -37.33
C ALA A 767 23.44 -27.94 -36.54
N MET A 768 24.35 -27.54 -35.66
CA MET A 768 24.98 -28.43 -34.70
C MET A 768 24.82 -27.85 -33.30
N TYR A 769 24.28 -28.68 -32.42
CA TYR A 769 24.19 -28.40 -30.99
C TYR A 769 25.15 -29.32 -30.24
N ALA A 770 25.93 -28.77 -29.32
CA ALA A 770 26.72 -29.57 -28.38
C ALA A 770 26.44 -29.11 -26.95
N GLY A 771 26.10 -30.05 -26.08
CA GLY A 771 25.86 -29.84 -24.66
C GLY A 771 26.90 -30.60 -23.83
N TYR A 772 27.78 -29.89 -23.13
CA TYR A 772 28.73 -30.48 -22.19
C TYR A 772 28.25 -30.27 -20.75
N PHE A 773 28.00 -31.37 -20.04
CA PHE A 773 27.54 -31.35 -18.66
C PHE A 773 28.68 -31.79 -17.74
N SER A 774 29.29 -30.82 -17.05
CA SER A 774 30.47 -31.08 -16.22
C SER A 774 30.17 -32.00 -15.03
N SER A 775 28.97 -31.92 -14.45
CA SER A 775 28.59 -32.72 -13.27
C SER A 775 28.33 -34.20 -13.56
N SER A 776 27.69 -34.50 -14.70
CA SER A 776 27.44 -35.89 -15.14
C SER A 776 28.52 -36.46 -16.04
N GLN A 777 29.55 -35.66 -16.37
CA GLN A 777 30.58 -36.01 -17.34
C GLN A 777 29.99 -36.56 -18.64
N ALA A 778 29.00 -35.85 -19.19
CA ALA A 778 28.33 -36.26 -20.44
C ALA A 778 28.40 -35.16 -21.50
N VAL A 779 28.62 -35.56 -22.76
CA VAL A 779 28.57 -34.69 -23.93
C VAL A 779 27.46 -35.18 -24.85
N HIS A 780 26.48 -34.32 -25.08
CA HIS A 780 25.36 -34.57 -26.00
C HIS A 780 25.54 -33.73 -27.26
N VAL A 781 25.67 -34.37 -28.42
CA VAL A 781 25.73 -33.68 -29.71
C VAL A 781 24.47 -33.98 -30.50
N VAL A 782 23.78 -32.95 -30.96
CA VAL A 782 22.61 -33.07 -31.84
C VAL A 782 22.92 -32.42 -33.17
N VAL A 783 22.84 -33.21 -34.24
CA VAL A 783 23.05 -32.76 -35.61
C VAL A 783 21.71 -32.56 -36.27
N VAL A 784 21.44 -31.33 -36.73
CA VAL A 784 20.27 -31.00 -37.53
C VAL A 784 20.66 -31.08 -39.00
N ASN A 785 20.13 -32.06 -39.70
CA ASN A 785 20.36 -32.24 -41.13
C ASN A 785 19.02 -32.46 -41.87
N PRO A 786 18.54 -31.45 -42.63
CA PRO A 786 17.28 -31.57 -43.37
C PRO A 786 17.35 -32.44 -44.63
N HIS A 787 18.55 -32.90 -45.05
CA HIS A 787 18.75 -33.54 -46.37
C HIS A 787 19.06 -35.04 -46.32
N HIS A 788 18.88 -35.72 -45.18
CA HIS A 788 19.09 -37.17 -45.03
C HIS A 788 20.45 -37.69 -45.58
N GLU A 789 21.54 -36.96 -45.36
CA GLU A 789 22.88 -37.48 -45.64
C GLU A 789 23.27 -38.56 -44.62
N ASN A 790 24.25 -39.41 -44.95
CA ASN A 790 24.73 -40.48 -44.06
C ASN A 790 25.17 -39.93 -42.68
N GLU A 791 24.90 -40.70 -41.63
CA GLU A 791 25.37 -40.43 -40.27
C GLU A 791 26.89 -40.68 -40.19
N ILE A 792 27.70 -39.61 -40.22
CA ILE A 792 29.18 -39.72 -40.27
C ILE A 792 29.80 -39.71 -38.86
N LEU A 793 29.18 -39.03 -37.90
CA LEU A 793 29.69 -38.89 -36.53
C LEU A 793 29.30 -40.09 -35.66
N SER A 794 30.30 -40.68 -35.01
CA SER A 794 30.14 -41.67 -33.95
C SER A 794 30.65 -41.12 -32.61
N PRO A 795 30.20 -41.63 -31.45
CA PRO A 795 30.71 -41.23 -30.14
C PRO A 795 32.24 -41.32 -30.03
N TYR A 796 32.86 -42.31 -30.68
CA TYR A 796 34.32 -42.49 -30.70
C TYR A 796 35.06 -41.33 -31.41
N ILE A 797 34.49 -40.81 -32.50
CA ILE A 797 35.07 -39.66 -33.23
C ILE A 797 35.00 -38.40 -32.37
N LEU A 798 33.90 -38.19 -31.63
CA LEU A 798 33.77 -37.05 -30.72
C LEU A 798 34.74 -37.13 -29.53
N GLU A 799 34.91 -38.31 -28.94
CA GLU A 799 35.89 -38.54 -27.88
C GLU A 799 37.31 -38.22 -28.36
N LYS A 800 37.66 -38.65 -29.58
CA LYS A 800 38.95 -38.31 -30.20
C LYS A 800 39.13 -36.79 -30.35
N TYR A 801 38.14 -36.08 -30.92
CA TYR A 801 38.23 -34.63 -31.09
C TYR A 801 38.29 -33.86 -29.76
N PHE A 802 37.56 -34.31 -28.76
CA PHE A 802 37.60 -33.71 -27.42
C PHE A 802 38.97 -33.90 -26.76
N HIS A 803 39.57 -35.08 -26.89
CA HIS A 803 40.90 -35.36 -26.36
C HIS A 803 42.00 -34.56 -27.08
N GLU A 804 41.95 -34.47 -28.42
CA GLU A 804 42.83 -33.62 -29.21
C GLU A 804 42.71 -32.14 -28.78
N ALA A 805 41.50 -31.67 -28.50
CA ALA A 805 41.26 -30.31 -28.00
C ALA A 805 41.85 -30.08 -26.60
N CYS A 806 41.69 -31.04 -25.67
CA CYS A 806 42.28 -30.94 -24.33
C CYS A 806 43.81 -30.86 -24.41
N GLN A 807 44.43 -31.69 -25.25
CA GLN A 807 45.87 -31.66 -25.48
C GLN A 807 46.34 -30.33 -26.07
N ALA A 808 45.61 -29.77 -27.05
CA ALA A 808 45.94 -28.48 -27.65
C ALA A 808 45.82 -27.31 -26.65
N LEU A 809 44.89 -27.41 -25.69
CA LEU A 809 44.67 -26.41 -24.64
C LEU A 809 45.54 -26.63 -23.39
N SER A 810 46.43 -27.63 -23.39
CA SER A 810 47.24 -28.02 -22.23
C SER A 810 46.41 -28.35 -20.97
N ILE A 811 45.18 -28.83 -21.16
CA ILE A 811 44.30 -29.31 -20.09
C ILE A 811 44.58 -30.80 -19.89
N GLU A 812 44.75 -31.26 -18.63
CA GLU A 812 44.91 -32.69 -18.34
C GLU A 812 43.71 -33.46 -18.92
N PRO A 813 43.94 -34.35 -19.90
CA PRO A 813 42.84 -35.02 -20.54
C PRO A 813 42.18 -36.00 -19.56
N PRO A 814 40.84 -36.04 -19.51
CA PRO A 814 40.14 -37.05 -18.72
C PRO A 814 40.53 -38.47 -19.15
N ALA A 815 40.51 -39.42 -18.21
CA ALA A 815 40.78 -40.82 -18.50
C ALA A 815 39.85 -41.34 -19.61
N ARG A 816 40.35 -42.21 -20.50
CA ARG A 816 39.53 -42.82 -21.58
C ARG A 816 38.29 -43.47 -20.98
N ASN A 817 37.11 -43.24 -21.59
CA ASN A 817 35.78 -43.65 -21.12
C ASN A 817 35.22 -42.94 -19.87
N SER A 818 35.84 -41.87 -19.34
CA SER A 818 35.23 -41.15 -18.21
C SER A 818 34.06 -40.25 -18.64
N ILE A 819 34.07 -39.77 -19.88
CA ILE A 819 33.01 -38.92 -20.43
C ILE A 819 32.11 -39.73 -21.36
N ALA A 820 30.79 -39.68 -21.12
CA ALA A 820 29.81 -40.33 -21.99
C ALA A 820 29.42 -39.44 -23.17
N PHE A 821 29.76 -39.86 -24.40
CA PHE A 821 29.38 -39.15 -25.64
C PHE A 821 28.11 -39.75 -26.24
N LYS A 822 27.11 -38.91 -26.54
CA LYS A 822 25.86 -39.28 -27.21
C LYS A 822 25.65 -38.42 -28.45
N VAL A 823 25.26 -39.04 -29.56
CA VAL A 823 24.98 -38.36 -30.84
C VAL A 823 23.57 -38.66 -31.29
N ASN A 824 22.82 -37.62 -31.65
CA ASN A 824 21.46 -37.72 -32.18
C ASN A 824 21.35 -36.94 -33.48
N TYR A 825 20.76 -37.55 -34.51
CA TYR A 825 20.42 -36.88 -35.76
C TYR A 825 18.95 -36.53 -35.79
N VAL A 826 18.64 -35.30 -36.18
CA VAL A 826 17.26 -34.81 -36.35
C VAL A 826 17.15 -34.00 -37.63
N GLU A 827 15.95 -33.93 -38.18
CA GLU A 827 15.66 -33.13 -39.38
C GLU A 827 15.37 -31.67 -39.03
N ASP A 828 14.68 -31.46 -37.91
CA ASP A 828 14.14 -30.16 -37.51
C ASP A 828 14.85 -29.58 -36.29
N VAL A 829 15.09 -28.27 -36.30
CA VAL A 829 15.71 -27.53 -35.18
C VAL A 829 14.89 -27.69 -33.89
N LYS A 830 13.56 -27.72 -33.99
CA LYS A 830 12.66 -27.86 -32.83
C LYS A 830 12.84 -29.19 -32.12
N ASP A 831 13.18 -30.25 -32.84
CA ASP A 831 13.40 -31.56 -32.22
C ASP A 831 14.76 -31.63 -31.54
N ALA A 832 15.78 -30.93 -32.06
CA ALA A 832 17.03 -30.72 -31.33
C ALA A 832 16.81 -29.99 -30.01
N GLU A 833 16.03 -28.90 -30.01
CA GLU A 833 15.69 -28.15 -28.81
C GLU A 833 14.95 -29.01 -27.78
N LYS A 834 14.01 -29.88 -28.20
CA LYS A 834 13.31 -30.81 -27.31
C LYS A 834 14.25 -31.84 -26.68
N ILE A 835 15.20 -32.39 -27.45
CA ILE A 835 16.18 -33.36 -26.95
C ILE A 835 17.07 -32.70 -25.88
N LEU A 836 17.58 -31.50 -26.15
CA LEU A 836 18.38 -30.74 -25.19
C LEU A 836 17.56 -30.34 -23.96
N GLN A 837 16.31 -29.92 -24.13
CA GLN A 837 15.42 -29.61 -23.02
C GLN A 837 15.21 -30.83 -22.11
N ARG A 838 15.05 -32.03 -22.67
CA ARG A 838 14.96 -33.27 -21.90
C ARG A 838 16.25 -33.55 -21.13
N ALA A 839 17.41 -33.46 -21.79
CA ALA A 839 18.70 -33.67 -21.16
C ALA A 839 18.96 -32.70 -19.99
N ILE A 840 18.67 -31.40 -20.17
CA ILE A 840 18.82 -30.38 -19.11
C ILE A 840 17.87 -30.66 -17.94
N SER A 841 16.64 -31.10 -18.23
CA SER A 841 15.64 -31.41 -17.18
C SER A 841 16.04 -32.65 -16.37
N GLU A 842 16.57 -33.69 -17.02
CA GLU A 842 17.11 -34.89 -16.37
C GLU A 842 18.28 -34.52 -15.44
N GLN A 843 19.21 -33.70 -15.94
CA GLN A 843 20.36 -33.23 -15.15
C GLN A 843 19.96 -32.48 -13.88
N ARG A 844 18.92 -31.64 -13.96
CA ARG A 844 18.39 -30.91 -12.80
C ARG A 844 17.84 -31.84 -11.72
N HIS A 845 17.21 -32.94 -12.13
CA HIS A 845 16.66 -33.91 -11.19
C HIS A 845 17.76 -34.71 -10.48
N GLU A 846 18.84 -35.03 -11.19
CA GLU A 846 20.00 -35.77 -10.66
C GLU A 846 20.88 -34.92 -9.74
N HIS A 847 21.10 -33.65 -10.08
CA HIS A 847 22.03 -32.76 -9.36
C HIS A 847 21.30 -31.54 -8.78
N GLN A 848 20.92 -31.64 -7.51
CA GLN A 848 20.32 -30.52 -6.76
C GLN A 848 21.42 -29.64 -6.14
N GLY A 849 22.02 -28.78 -6.95
CA GLY A 849 23.06 -27.83 -6.53
C GLY A 849 23.01 -26.52 -7.31
N PRO A 850 23.82 -25.51 -6.93
CA PRO A 850 23.97 -24.29 -7.72
C PRO A 850 24.63 -24.62 -9.05
N THR A 851 23.90 -24.43 -10.15
CA THR A 851 24.39 -24.73 -11.51
C THR A 851 24.22 -23.51 -12.42
N VAL A 852 25.23 -23.21 -13.23
CA VAL A 852 25.22 -22.11 -14.21
C VAL A 852 25.15 -22.67 -15.64
N ALA A 853 24.32 -22.06 -16.48
CA ALA A 853 24.26 -22.37 -17.90
C ALA A 853 25.21 -21.45 -18.67
N VAL A 854 26.24 -22.00 -19.32
CA VAL A 854 27.16 -21.25 -20.19
C VAL A 854 26.73 -21.48 -21.63
N ILE A 855 26.41 -20.42 -22.37
CA ILE A 855 25.79 -20.51 -23.70
C ILE A 855 26.62 -19.77 -24.72
N GLU A 856 27.07 -20.46 -25.77
CA GLU A 856 27.73 -19.88 -26.93
C GLU A 856 26.86 -20.08 -28.16
N CYS A 857 26.20 -19.01 -28.60
CA CYS A 857 25.38 -19.07 -29.80
C CYS A 857 25.18 -17.70 -30.47
N PRO A 858 24.98 -17.64 -31.81
CA PRO A 858 24.77 -16.39 -32.54
C PRO A 858 23.52 -15.61 -32.11
N LYS A 859 22.47 -16.31 -31.68
CA LYS A 859 21.17 -15.74 -31.29
C LYS A 859 20.67 -16.33 -29.97
N THR A 860 21.18 -15.81 -28.85
CA THR A 860 20.86 -16.30 -27.49
C THR A 860 19.37 -16.24 -27.16
N GLN A 861 18.67 -15.19 -27.58
CA GLN A 861 17.23 -15.05 -27.32
C GLN A 861 16.41 -16.15 -28.01
N SER A 862 16.79 -16.54 -29.23
CA SER A 862 16.12 -17.62 -29.97
C SER A 862 16.26 -18.94 -29.24
N MET A 863 17.49 -19.29 -28.80
CA MET A 863 17.74 -20.52 -28.06
C MET A 863 17.00 -20.57 -26.71
N LYS A 864 16.97 -19.46 -25.96
CA LYS A 864 16.21 -19.35 -24.71
C LYS A 864 14.70 -19.54 -24.93
N SER A 865 14.17 -19.06 -26.05
CA SER A 865 12.75 -19.24 -26.38
C SER A 865 12.38 -20.67 -26.78
N GLY A 866 13.30 -21.39 -27.43
CA GLY A 866 13.14 -22.79 -27.83
C GLY A 866 13.31 -23.77 -26.67
N ILE A 867 14.32 -23.55 -25.81
CA ILE A 867 14.64 -24.41 -24.66
C ILE A 867 14.19 -23.72 -23.37
N ARG A 868 12.91 -23.91 -22.99
CA ARG A 868 12.34 -23.28 -21.79
C ARG A 868 13.00 -23.68 -20.47
N ALA A 869 13.67 -24.83 -20.44
CA ALA A 869 14.42 -25.27 -19.25
C ALA A 869 15.54 -24.28 -18.87
N LEU A 870 16.00 -23.42 -19.78
CA LEU A 870 17.02 -22.40 -19.50
C LEU A 870 16.50 -21.26 -18.61
N GLU A 871 15.19 -21.02 -18.50
CA GLU A 871 14.62 -19.97 -17.63
C GLU A 871 14.82 -20.27 -16.12
N ASP A 872 15.11 -21.52 -15.81
CA ASP A 872 15.33 -22.04 -14.45
C ASP A 872 16.80 -21.98 -14.01
N PHE A 873 17.72 -21.49 -14.87
CA PHE A 873 19.14 -21.35 -14.56
C PHE A 873 19.65 -19.93 -14.88
N PRO A 874 20.64 -19.41 -14.14
CA PRO A 874 21.39 -18.25 -14.59
C PRO A 874 22.17 -18.61 -15.86
N CYS A 875 22.04 -17.77 -16.89
CA CYS A 875 22.59 -17.99 -18.22
C CYS A 875 23.69 -16.98 -18.53
N VAL A 876 24.93 -17.43 -18.62
CA VAL A 876 26.11 -16.64 -19.01
C VAL A 876 26.37 -16.86 -20.49
N SER A 877 26.47 -15.78 -21.26
CA SER A 877 26.66 -15.87 -22.72
C SER A 877 28.12 -15.64 -23.11
N ILE A 878 28.66 -16.56 -23.91
CA ILE A 878 29.95 -16.41 -24.61
C ILE A 878 29.67 -15.76 -25.97
N PRO A 879 30.42 -14.71 -26.38
CA PRO A 879 30.34 -14.17 -27.73
C PRO A 879 30.66 -15.24 -28.77
N SER A 880 29.72 -15.53 -29.68
CA SER A 880 29.93 -16.52 -30.74
C SER A 880 30.86 -15.98 -31.82
N ASN A 881 31.81 -16.79 -32.27
CA ASN A 881 32.63 -16.47 -33.43
C ASN A 881 31.85 -16.71 -34.73
N ALA A 882 31.74 -15.68 -35.59
CA ALA A 882 31.02 -15.80 -36.86
C ALA A 882 31.60 -16.88 -37.78
N ARG A 883 32.93 -17.10 -37.74
CA ARG A 883 33.62 -18.13 -38.52
C ARG A 883 33.21 -19.55 -38.15
N ASP A 884 32.70 -19.75 -36.93
CA ASP A 884 32.28 -21.07 -36.46
C ASP A 884 30.97 -21.54 -37.14
N ASN A 885 30.29 -20.64 -37.88
CA ASN A 885 29.12 -20.93 -38.71
C ASN A 885 29.46 -21.10 -40.19
N ASP A 886 30.73 -20.92 -40.59
CA ASP A 886 31.16 -20.95 -42.00
C ASP A 886 31.92 -22.26 -42.28
N TYR A 887 31.20 -23.28 -42.75
CA TYR A 887 31.77 -24.61 -43.02
C TYR A 887 31.44 -25.13 -44.43
N GLN A 888 32.41 -25.81 -45.04
CA GLN A 888 32.29 -26.37 -46.40
C GLN A 888 31.28 -27.53 -46.46
N LEU A 889 30.40 -27.48 -47.47
CA LEU A 889 29.23 -28.36 -47.62
C LEU A 889 29.50 -29.88 -47.60
N LEU A 890 30.69 -30.35 -48.02
CA LEU A 890 30.98 -31.79 -48.13
C LEU A 890 31.48 -32.41 -46.81
N VAL A 891 32.15 -31.63 -45.95
CA VAL A 891 32.80 -32.12 -44.72
C VAL A 891 32.31 -31.33 -43.49
N TRP A 892 31.11 -30.75 -43.62
CA TRP A 892 30.58 -29.82 -42.63
C TRP A 892 30.35 -30.46 -41.26
N GLN A 893 29.84 -31.70 -41.21
CA GLN A 893 29.56 -32.40 -39.94
C GLN A 893 30.83 -32.62 -39.12
N GLN A 894 31.91 -33.11 -39.74
CA GLN A 894 33.18 -33.34 -39.05
C GLN A 894 33.84 -32.03 -38.62
N THR A 895 33.78 -31.00 -39.47
CA THR A 895 34.35 -29.68 -39.18
C THR A 895 33.62 -29.01 -38.02
N ALA A 896 32.29 -28.96 -38.07
CA ALA A 896 31.45 -28.41 -37.01
C ALA A 896 31.61 -29.20 -35.70
N ALA A 897 31.68 -30.53 -35.75
CA ALA A 897 31.88 -31.37 -34.58
C ALA A 897 33.24 -31.14 -33.92
N LYS A 898 34.29 -31.00 -34.74
CA LYS A 898 35.64 -30.68 -34.24
C LYS A 898 35.67 -29.34 -33.53
N ILE A 899 35.07 -28.30 -34.14
CA ILE A 899 34.95 -26.96 -33.52
C ILE A 899 34.12 -27.05 -32.23
N GLY A 900 32.96 -27.70 -32.27
CA GLY A 900 32.10 -27.88 -31.09
C GLY A 900 32.82 -28.56 -29.93
N MET A 901 33.60 -29.62 -30.18
CA MET A 901 34.39 -30.30 -29.14
C MET A 901 35.53 -29.43 -28.62
N GLN A 902 36.19 -28.64 -29.48
CA GLN A 902 37.19 -27.64 -29.06
C GLN A 902 36.58 -26.60 -28.12
N ARG A 903 35.40 -26.08 -28.44
CA ARG A 903 34.69 -25.12 -27.59
C ARG A 903 34.21 -25.75 -26.27
N CYS A 904 33.72 -26.98 -26.30
CA CYS A 904 33.37 -27.72 -25.07
C CYS A 904 34.59 -27.87 -24.14
N ALA A 905 35.76 -28.23 -24.66
CA ALA A 905 36.98 -28.36 -23.85
C ALA A 905 37.44 -27.02 -23.27
N ALA A 906 37.36 -25.93 -24.05
CA ALA A 906 37.74 -24.58 -23.61
C ALA A 906 36.77 -23.94 -22.59
N SER A 907 35.52 -24.43 -22.50
CA SER A 907 34.45 -23.81 -21.71
C SER A 907 34.77 -23.65 -20.22
N SER A 908 35.46 -24.62 -19.61
CA SER A 908 35.83 -24.59 -18.19
C SER A 908 36.88 -23.51 -17.90
N GLN A 909 37.91 -23.41 -18.74
CA GLN A 909 38.93 -22.38 -18.62
C GLN A 909 38.32 -20.99 -18.79
N TRP A 910 37.47 -20.82 -19.82
CA TRP A 910 36.78 -19.55 -20.07
C TRP A 910 35.93 -19.12 -18.88
N LEU A 911 35.18 -20.05 -18.26
CA LEU A 911 34.35 -19.73 -17.10
C LEU A 911 35.20 -19.27 -15.90
N ASN A 912 36.34 -19.92 -15.64
CA ASN A 912 37.24 -19.55 -14.54
C ASN A 912 37.90 -18.18 -14.77
N GLU A 913 38.31 -17.88 -16.01
CA GLU A 913 38.80 -16.56 -16.40
C GLU A 913 37.70 -15.50 -16.23
N ARG A 914 36.45 -15.83 -16.60
CA ARG A 914 35.30 -14.93 -16.45
C ARG A 914 34.96 -14.65 -14.98
N ILE A 915 35.03 -15.66 -14.11
CA ILE A 915 34.85 -15.48 -12.67
C ILE A 915 35.94 -14.57 -12.10
N SER A 916 37.19 -14.74 -12.54
CA SER A 916 38.31 -13.89 -12.13
C SER A 916 38.10 -12.43 -12.57
N LEU A 917 37.60 -12.22 -13.78
CA LEU A 917 37.20 -10.89 -14.25
C LEU A 917 36.04 -10.31 -13.43
N SER A 918 34.99 -11.08 -13.13
CA SER A 918 33.89 -10.66 -12.24
C SER A 918 34.39 -10.19 -10.88
N ARG A 919 35.38 -10.90 -10.30
CA ARG A 919 35.98 -10.54 -9.01
C ARG A 919 36.70 -9.19 -9.06
N TYR A 920 37.37 -8.90 -10.18
CA TYR A 920 38.08 -7.63 -10.37
C TYR A 920 37.13 -6.47 -10.72
N ALA A 921 36.21 -6.68 -11.66
CA ALA A 921 35.24 -5.65 -12.08
C ALA A 921 34.14 -5.38 -11.03
N HIS A 922 33.97 -6.30 -10.08
CA HIS A 922 32.82 -6.37 -9.17
C HIS A 922 31.48 -6.32 -9.92
N VAL A 923 31.37 -7.13 -10.98
CA VAL A 923 30.17 -7.25 -11.83
C VAL A 923 29.66 -8.70 -11.76
N PRO A 924 28.35 -8.94 -11.62
CA PRO A 924 27.78 -10.29 -11.68
C PRO A 924 28.18 -11.02 -12.96
N LEU A 925 28.53 -12.30 -12.83
CA LEU A 925 29.05 -13.14 -13.91
C LEU A 925 28.23 -13.09 -15.21
N GLY A 926 26.90 -13.06 -15.10
CA GLY A 926 25.98 -13.12 -16.24
C GLY A 926 25.53 -11.78 -16.83
N ASN A 927 26.06 -10.64 -16.36
CA ASN A 927 25.59 -9.29 -16.76
C ASN A 927 26.61 -8.45 -17.54
N PHE A 928 27.72 -9.04 -17.96
CA PHE A 928 28.63 -8.34 -18.85
C PHE A 928 28.06 -8.27 -20.28
N GLU A 929 28.35 -7.16 -20.95
CA GLU A 929 28.11 -7.01 -22.39
C GLU A 929 29.14 -7.77 -23.24
N LEU A 930 28.91 -7.79 -24.57
CA LEU A 930 29.76 -8.51 -25.53
C LEU A 930 31.22 -8.05 -25.45
N ASP A 931 31.46 -6.74 -25.41
CA ASP A 931 32.77 -6.17 -25.15
C ASP A 931 32.94 -5.86 -23.66
N TRP A 932 33.55 -6.81 -22.97
CA TRP A 932 33.75 -6.68 -21.53
C TRP A 932 34.74 -5.59 -21.15
N LEU A 933 35.65 -5.18 -22.05
CA LEU A 933 36.65 -4.15 -21.77
C LEU A 933 35.97 -2.78 -21.67
N LEU A 934 35.18 -2.43 -22.68
CA LEU A 934 34.40 -1.20 -22.70
C LEU A 934 33.44 -1.14 -21.50
N PHE A 935 32.73 -2.24 -21.27
CA PHE A 935 31.77 -2.34 -20.17
C PHE A 935 32.44 -2.20 -18.78
N THR A 936 33.60 -2.82 -18.58
CA THR A 936 34.31 -2.73 -17.28
C THR A 936 34.84 -1.31 -17.05
N ALA A 937 35.36 -0.66 -18.09
CA ALA A 937 35.78 0.74 -18.01
C ALA A 937 34.60 1.67 -17.70
N ASP A 938 33.44 1.47 -18.34
CA ASP A 938 32.21 2.21 -18.05
C ASP A 938 31.75 2.04 -16.60
N VAL A 939 31.80 0.81 -16.06
CA VAL A 939 31.44 0.52 -14.67
C VAL A 939 32.40 1.19 -13.69
N PHE A 940 33.71 1.09 -13.91
CA PHE A 940 34.71 1.71 -13.07
C PHE A 940 34.61 3.24 -13.07
N PHE A 941 34.45 3.84 -14.26
CA PHE A 941 34.32 5.28 -14.37
C PHE A 941 33.00 5.78 -13.78
N SER A 942 31.88 5.08 -14.02
CA SER A 942 30.58 5.40 -13.40
C SER A 942 30.64 5.39 -11.87
N ARG A 943 31.29 4.38 -11.28
CA ARG A 943 31.45 4.30 -9.81
C ARG A 943 32.34 5.42 -9.29
N ALA A 944 33.46 5.69 -9.96
CA ALA A 944 34.37 6.77 -9.57
C ALA A 944 33.71 8.16 -9.65
N LEU A 945 32.86 8.41 -10.67
CA LEU A 945 32.07 9.63 -10.80
C LEU A 945 31.05 9.77 -9.66
N ARG A 946 30.34 8.69 -9.31
CA ARG A 946 29.38 8.67 -8.20
C ARG A 946 30.05 8.91 -6.85
N ASP A 947 31.23 8.34 -6.62
CA ASP A 947 32.01 8.54 -5.39
C ASP A 947 32.38 10.02 -5.20
N GLN A 948 32.63 10.74 -6.30
CA GLN A 948 32.91 12.18 -6.33
C GLN A 948 31.65 13.06 -6.43
N GLN A 949 30.45 12.50 -6.20
CA GLN A 949 29.16 13.20 -6.29
C GLN A 949 28.92 13.90 -7.65
N GLN A 950 29.39 13.30 -8.75
CA GLN A 950 29.13 13.76 -10.11
C GLN A 950 27.93 13.00 -10.71
N VAL A 951 27.12 13.70 -11.51
CA VAL A 951 25.97 13.13 -12.23
C VAL A 951 26.44 12.45 -13.52
N LEU A 952 25.85 11.30 -13.85
CA LEU A 952 26.22 10.51 -15.02
C LEU A 952 25.54 11.01 -16.30
N TRP A 953 26.25 10.98 -17.42
CA TRP A 953 25.75 11.33 -18.76
C TRP A 953 25.55 10.09 -19.65
N ILE A 954 25.17 8.96 -19.05
CA ILE A 954 25.10 7.68 -19.74
C ILE A 954 24.08 7.70 -20.88
N SER A 955 24.47 7.14 -22.02
CA SER A 955 23.56 6.88 -23.13
C SER A 955 23.93 5.62 -23.93
N ASP A 956 22.93 4.92 -24.46
CA ASP A 956 23.12 3.77 -25.35
C ASP A 956 23.18 4.17 -26.85
N ASP A 957 22.88 5.43 -27.19
CA ASP A 957 22.88 5.96 -28.57
C ASP A 957 24.19 6.66 -28.98
N GLY A 958 25.20 6.65 -28.11
CA GLY A 958 26.48 7.31 -28.32
C GLY A 958 26.45 8.83 -28.16
N VAL A 959 25.32 9.43 -27.76
CA VAL A 959 25.19 10.87 -27.48
C VAL A 959 25.02 11.10 -25.98
N PRO A 960 25.96 11.82 -25.31
CA PRO A 960 25.93 11.99 -23.85
C PRO A 960 24.65 12.71 -23.39
N ASP A 961 24.11 12.27 -22.24
CA ASP A 961 22.91 12.88 -21.64
C ASP A 961 23.25 14.18 -20.89
N LEU A 962 23.25 15.30 -21.60
CA LEU A 962 23.56 16.64 -21.08
C LEU A 962 22.32 17.46 -20.70
N GLY A 963 21.28 16.81 -20.14
CA GLY A 963 20.15 17.54 -19.55
C GLY A 963 19.02 17.92 -20.51
N GLY A 964 19.05 17.49 -21.78
CA GLY A 964 17.99 17.74 -22.76
C GLY A 964 18.25 18.85 -23.78
N THR A 965 19.36 19.59 -23.66
CA THR A 965 19.94 20.33 -24.78
C THR A 965 20.45 19.31 -25.79
N GLY A 966 19.68 19.05 -26.85
CA GLY A 966 20.24 18.47 -28.05
C GLY A 966 21.15 19.53 -28.65
N GLU A 967 22.44 19.49 -28.33
CA GLU A 967 23.40 20.24 -29.13
C GLU A 967 23.35 19.67 -30.54
N GLU A 968 22.80 20.47 -31.46
CA GLU A 968 22.78 20.21 -32.90
C GLU A 968 24.20 20.13 -33.49
N ASP A 969 25.23 20.45 -32.69
CA ASP A 969 26.64 20.29 -33.02
C ASP A 969 27.17 18.91 -32.59
N ILE A 970 26.51 17.85 -33.07
CA ILE A 970 27.23 16.58 -33.26
C ILE A 970 28.17 16.80 -34.45
N CYS A 971 29.26 17.53 -34.20
CA CYS A 971 30.35 17.70 -35.15
C CYS A 971 31.04 16.34 -35.29
N TYR A 972 30.43 15.49 -36.11
CA TYR A 972 31.10 14.34 -36.69
C TYR A 972 32.31 14.87 -37.47
N ALA A 973 33.47 14.34 -37.10
CA ALA A 973 34.74 14.43 -37.83
C ALA A 973 35.38 15.82 -37.95
N ASP A 974 36.13 16.24 -36.92
CA ASP A 974 37.49 16.67 -37.25
C ASP A 974 38.29 15.41 -37.57
N GLU A 975 39.02 15.41 -38.68
CA GLU A 975 39.98 14.39 -39.02
C GLU A 975 40.93 14.21 -37.83
N VAL A 976 40.70 13.17 -37.01
CA VAL A 976 41.63 12.70 -35.99
C VAL A 976 42.93 12.41 -36.73
N HIS A 977 43.85 13.36 -36.72
CA HIS A 977 45.14 13.21 -37.36
C HIS A 977 45.79 12.00 -36.69
N GLN A 978 46.03 10.93 -37.47
CA GLN A 978 46.74 9.79 -36.92
C GLN A 978 48.08 10.34 -36.37
N PRO A 979 48.46 10.00 -35.12
CA PRO A 979 49.73 10.40 -34.53
C PRO A 979 50.90 9.61 -35.15
N VAL A 980 50.87 9.42 -36.48
CA VAL A 980 51.88 8.77 -37.29
C VAL A 980 52.63 9.86 -38.03
N ILE A 981 53.72 10.32 -37.42
CA ILE A 981 54.58 11.32 -38.02
C ILE A 981 55.50 10.60 -39.01
N THR A 982 55.16 10.68 -40.29
CA THR A 982 55.99 10.12 -41.37
C THR A 982 56.69 11.26 -42.11
N TYR A 983 58.02 11.24 -42.15
CA TYR A 983 58.83 12.13 -43.00
C TYR A 983 59.37 11.32 -44.19
N PRO A 984 58.61 11.13 -45.28
CA PRO A 984 59.05 10.35 -46.43
C PRO A 984 60.22 11.06 -47.14
N GLY A 985 61.35 10.37 -47.28
CA GLY A 985 62.55 10.93 -47.92
C GLY A 985 63.66 9.90 -48.12
N ALA A 986 64.60 10.21 -49.03
CA ALA A 986 65.80 9.40 -49.25
C ALA A 986 66.95 9.90 -48.37
N TYR A 987 67.06 9.34 -47.15
CA TYR A 987 68.10 9.73 -46.21
C TYR A 987 69.40 8.97 -46.47
N ARG A 988 70.54 9.70 -46.54
CA ARG A 988 71.85 9.11 -46.91
C ARG A 988 72.49 8.22 -45.83
N LYS A 989 71.98 8.19 -44.58
CA LYS A 989 72.65 7.52 -43.46
C LYS A 989 71.76 6.55 -42.67
N VAL A 990 70.61 6.99 -42.17
CA VAL A 990 69.74 6.16 -41.32
C VAL A 990 68.27 6.52 -41.56
N SER A 991 67.42 5.50 -41.61
CA SER A 991 65.97 5.62 -41.44
C SER A 991 65.60 4.96 -40.10
N VAL A 992 64.77 5.61 -39.28
CA VAL A 992 64.35 5.10 -37.96
C VAL A 992 62.84 4.94 -37.93
N GLU A 993 62.37 3.76 -37.53
CA GLU A 993 60.97 3.48 -37.22
C GLU A 993 60.83 3.33 -35.70
N LEU A 994 60.02 4.19 -35.06
CA LEU A 994 59.72 4.12 -33.64
C LEU A 994 58.24 3.78 -33.45
N LYS A 995 57.96 2.66 -32.77
CA LYS A 995 56.61 2.27 -32.36
C LYS A 995 56.45 2.60 -30.88
N ILE A 996 55.61 3.58 -30.59
CA ILE A 996 55.26 3.98 -29.23
C ILE A 996 53.94 3.28 -28.86
N HIS A 997 53.92 2.61 -27.72
CA HIS A 997 52.73 1.96 -27.18
C HIS A 997 52.20 2.77 -25.99
N ASN A 998 50.89 2.69 -25.73
CA ASN A 998 50.21 3.31 -24.58
C ASN A 998 50.38 4.85 -24.42
N LEU A 999 50.65 5.57 -25.52
CA LEU A 999 50.79 7.03 -25.51
C LEU A 999 49.62 7.74 -24.80
N ALA A 1000 48.39 7.29 -25.03
CA ALA A 1000 47.19 7.87 -24.40
C ALA A 1000 47.19 7.75 -22.86
N VAL A 1001 47.71 6.65 -22.31
CA VAL A 1001 47.81 6.43 -20.86
C VAL A 1001 48.88 7.36 -20.28
N ASP A 1002 50.05 7.42 -20.92
CA ASP A 1002 51.15 8.27 -20.47
C ASP A 1002 50.79 9.76 -20.56
N ALA A 1003 50.20 10.19 -21.67
CA ALA A 1003 49.70 11.54 -21.90
C ALA A 1003 48.66 11.94 -20.82
N LEU A 1004 47.71 11.06 -20.49
CA LEU A 1004 46.74 11.29 -19.42
C LEU A 1004 47.41 11.48 -18.05
N LEU A 1005 48.39 10.64 -17.70
CA LEU A 1005 49.08 10.71 -16.42
C LEU A 1005 49.97 11.96 -16.31
N LYS A 1006 50.64 12.32 -17.42
CA LYS A 1006 51.55 13.47 -17.52
C LYS A 1006 50.86 14.78 -17.92
N SER A 1007 49.56 14.77 -18.14
CA SER A 1007 48.72 15.93 -18.48
C SER A 1007 49.00 17.21 -17.68
N ASN A 1008 49.31 17.11 -16.37
CA ASN A 1008 49.64 18.29 -15.56
C ASN A 1008 50.97 18.91 -15.97
N GLN A 1009 51.99 18.10 -16.28
CA GLN A 1009 53.30 18.57 -16.74
C GLN A 1009 53.18 19.18 -18.14
N ILE A 1010 52.36 18.59 -19.00
CA ILE A 1010 52.06 19.12 -20.34
C ILE A 1010 51.35 20.48 -20.21
N ASN A 1011 50.36 20.58 -19.30
CA ASN A 1011 49.68 21.83 -19.02
C ASN A 1011 50.63 22.91 -18.46
N GLU A 1012 51.58 22.55 -17.59
CA GLU A 1012 52.63 23.45 -17.11
C GLU A 1012 53.55 23.93 -18.26
N MET A 1013 53.93 23.02 -19.18
CA MET A 1013 54.76 23.34 -20.35
C MET A 1013 54.05 24.27 -21.34
N GLU A 1014 52.73 24.15 -21.49
CA GLU A 1014 51.91 25.07 -22.30
C GLU A 1014 51.52 26.37 -21.57
N GLY A 1015 51.99 26.60 -20.34
CA GLY A 1015 51.73 27.84 -19.60
C GLY A 1015 50.38 27.90 -18.87
N GLY A 1016 49.80 26.74 -18.53
CA GLY A 1016 48.59 26.62 -17.69
C GLY A 1016 47.25 26.80 -18.42
N ALA A 1017 47.28 27.12 -19.72
CA ALA A 1017 46.10 27.43 -20.51
C ALA A 1017 45.29 26.18 -20.98
N LEU A 1018 45.85 24.97 -20.92
CA LEU A 1018 45.25 23.77 -21.51
C LEU A 1018 44.11 23.18 -20.67
N LEU A 1019 44.24 23.22 -19.34
CA LEU A 1019 43.29 22.60 -18.41
C LEU A 1019 42.69 23.58 -17.37
N GLY A 1020 43.02 24.87 -17.46
CA GLY A 1020 42.38 25.93 -16.68
C GLY A 1020 42.36 25.70 -15.16
N PHE A 1021 43.42 25.11 -14.59
CA PHE A 1021 43.43 24.73 -13.17
C PHE A 1021 43.62 25.92 -12.21
N ASP A 1022 43.97 27.11 -12.70
CA ASP A 1022 44.13 28.34 -11.90
C ASP A 1022 43.21 29.46 -12.40
N GLN A 1023 41.96 29.48 -11.92
CA GLN A 1023 41.24 30.74 -11.75
C GLN A 1023 40.78 30.83 -10.31
N ASP A 1024 41.67 31.36 -9.47
CA ASP A 1024 41.27 32.02 -8.24
C ASP A 1024 40.29 33.16 -8.57
N VAL A 1025 39.25 33.21 -7.74
CA VAL A 1025 38.14 34.13 -7.69
C VAL A 1025 38.55 35.59 -7.96
N ASN A 1026 38.27 36.11 -9.17
CA ASN A 1026 37.83 37.49 -9.49
C ASN A 1026 38.32 37.95 -10.87
N SER A 1027 37.49 37.84 -11.91
CA SER A 1027 37.32 38.93 -12.90
C SER A 1027 36.02 38.70 -13.66
N GLY A 1028 35.01 39.53 -13.38
CA GLY A 1028 33.86 39.64 -14.26
C GLY A 1028 34.27 40.42 -15.51
N ASN A 1029 34.23 39.77 -16.68
CA ASN A 1029 33.87 40.46 -17.90
C ASN A 1029 33.32 39.48 -18.94
N GLU A 1030 32.17 39.85 -19.47
CA GLU A 1030 31.40 39.14 -20.48
C GLU A 1030 32.14 39.16 -21.82
N GLN A 1031 32.70 38.01 -22.22
CA GLN A 1031 32.83 37.48 -23.59
C GLN A 1031 33.89 36.36 -23.57
N CYS A 1032 33.45 35.12 -23.34
CA CYS A 1032 34.31 33.96 -23.52
C CYS A 1032 33.52 32.91 -24.30
N GLY A 1033 34.04 32.51 -25.47
CA GLY A 1033 33.55 31.33 -26.17
C GLY A 1033 33.62 30.13 -25.23
N PHE A 1034 32.67 29.20 -25.38
CA PHE A 1034 32.62 27.94 -24.65
C PHE A 1034 33.97 27.22 -24.77
N ASP A 1035 34.80 27.30 -23.74
CA ASP A 1035 36.05 26.55 -23.70
C ASP A 1035 35.71 25.12 -23.22
N GLU A 1036 35.50 24.21 -24.18
CA GLU A 1036 35.16 22.80 -23.94
C GLU A 1036 36.15 22.11 -22.97
N ALA A 1037 37.40 22.58 -22.96
CA ALA A 1037 38.48 22.08 -22.12
C ALA A 1037 38.28 22.38 -20.62
N THR A 1038 37.77 23.56 -20.27
CA THR A 1038 37.47 23.93 -18.87
C THR A 1038 36.24 23.20 -18.36
N SER A 1039 35.27 22.95 -19.25
CA SER A 1039 33.96 22.39 -18.90
C SER A 1039 34.05 20.94 -18.40
N SER A 1040 34.92 20.10 -18.97
CA SER A 1040 35.05 18.68 -18.61
C SER A 1040 36.27 18.35 -17.72
N ALA A 1041 36.99 19.36 -17.21
CA ALA A 1041 38.19 19.20 -16.38
C ALA A 1041 37.95 18.36 -15.10
N ALA A 1042 36.77 18.50 -14.47
CA ALA A 1042 36.42 17.73 -13.27
C ALA A 1042 36.31 16.23 -13.55
N ALA A 1043 35.70 15.84 -14.68
CA ALA A 1043 35.58 14.46 -15.11
C ALA A 1043 36.94 13.89 -15.56
N PHE A 1044 37.75 14.70 -16.27
CA PHE A 1044 39.10 14.33 -16.69
C PHE A 1044 40.03 14.03 -15.50
N ARG A 1045 39.89 14.78 -14.38
CA ARG A 1045 40.61 14.51 -13.14
C ARG A 1045 40.23 13.15 -12.53
N VAL A 1046 38.95 12.79 -12.53
CA VAL A 1046 38.47 11.49 -12.04
C VAL A 1046 39.00 10.36 -12.92
N LEU A 1047 38.99 10.55 -14.24
CA LEU A 1047 39.56 9.60 -15.19
C LEU A 1047 41.05 9.36 -14.92
N LYS A 1048 41.83 10.42 -14.74
CA LYS A 1048 43.26 10.33 -14.39
C LYS A 1048 43.50 9.51 -13.12
N GLN A 1049 42.72 9.77 -12.06
CA GLN A 1049 42.84 9.01 -10.81
C GLN A 1049 42.49 7.53 -10.98
N LEU A 1050 41.47 7.23 -11.80
CA LEU A 1050 41.09 5.85 -12.10
C LEU A 1050 42.21 5.10 -12.82
N ILE A 1051 42.78 5.71 -13.86
CA ILE A 1051 43.87 5.08 -14.64
C ILE A 1051 45.14 4.93 -13.81
N GLN A 1052 45.44 5.86 -12.91
CA GLN A 1052 46.55 5.72 -11.96
C GLN A 1052 46.35 4.50 -11.03
N ARG A 1053 45.11 4.22 -10.60
CA ARG A 1053 44.80 3.01 -9.81
C ARG A 1053 44.95 1.75 -10.66
N CYS A 1054 44.42 1.72 -11.89
CA CYS A 1054 44.58 0.57 -12.78
C CYS A 1054 46.05 0.28 -13.11
N LEU A 1055 46.88 1.32 -13.27
CA LEU A 1055 48.33 1.15 -13.45
C LEU A 1055 49.00 0.57 -12.20
N ALA A 1056 48.62 1.06 -11.02
CA ALA A 1056 49.11 0.49 -9.76
C ALA A 1056 48.74 -0.99 -9.64
N ASP A 1057 47.51 -1.37 -10.00
CA ASP A 1057 47.06 -2.77 -9.98
C ASP A 1057 47.82 -3.63 -11.00
N ALA A 1058 48.03 -3.14 -12.22
CA ALA A 1058 48.79 -3.85 -13.24
C ALA A 1058 50.25 -4.10 -12.79
N VAL A 1059 50.91 -3.09 -12.22
CA VAL A 1059 52.33 -3.17 -11.83
C VAL A 1059 52.53 -3.93 -10.51
N SER A 1060 51.73 -3.63 -9.48
CA SER A 1060 51.94 -4.18 -8.13
C SER A 1060 51.31 -5.55 -7.92
N SER A 1061 50.13 -5.80 -8.52
CA SER A 1061 49.40 -7.06 -8.36
C SER A 1061 49.54 -8.00 -9.56
N GLY A 1062 50.17 -7.54 -10.66
CA GLY A 1062 50.35 -8.33 -11.88
C GLY A 1062 49.02 -8.67 -12.57
N ASN A 1063 47.99 -7.83 -12.39
CA ASN A 1063 46.64 -8.14 -12.86
C ASN A 1063 46.52 -7.94 -14.38
N VAL A 1064 46.30 -9.04 -15.11
CA VAL A 1064 46.16 -9.08 -16.57
C VAL A 1064 44.96 -8.26 -17.07
N PHE A 1065 43.87 -8.21 -16.30
CA PHE A 1065 42.68 -7.45 -16.69
C PHE A 1065 42.90 -5.94 -16.60
N ALA A 1066 43.65 -5.49 -15.59
CA ALA A 1066 44.03 -4.09 -15.44
C ALA A 1066 44.89 -3.64 -16.63
N ASP A 1067 45.88 -4.44 -17.01
CA ASP A 1067 46.75 -4.19 -18.16
C ASP A 1067 45.95 -4.12 -19.48
N ALA A 1068 45.01 -5.06 -19.69
CA ALA A 1068 44.16 -5.04 -20.88
C ALA A 1068 43.27 -3.78 -20.97
N ILE A 1069 42.75 -3.29 -19.85
CA ILE A 1069 41.97 -2.02 -19.82
C ILE A 1069 42.87 -0.84 -20.20
N LEU A 1070 44.12 -0.78 -19.70
CA LEU A 1070 45.07 0.28 -20.02
C LEU A 1070 45.40 0.31 -21.53
N GLN A 1071 45.64 -0.85 -22.14
CA GLN A 1071 45.92 -0.97 -23.57
C GLN A 1071 44.75 -0.51 -24.45
N HIS A 1072 43.51 -0.66 -23.96
CA HIS A 1072 42.29 -0.30 -24.69
C HIS A 1072 41.65 1.02 -24.22
N LEU A 1073 42.34 1.82 -23.40
CA LEU A 1073 41.82 3.10 -22.89
C LEU A 1073 41.39 4.05 -24.01
N TYR A 1074 42.24 4.22 -25.02
CA TYR A 1074 41.95 5.09 -26.15
C TYR A 1074 40.75 4.58 -26.96
N ARG A 1075 40.71 3.27 -27.21
CA ARG A 1075 39.57 2.60 -27.87
C ARG A 1075 38.26 2.84 -27.12
N TRP A 1076 38.30 2.85 -25.79
CA TRP A 1076 37.11 3.10 -24.97
C TRP A 1076 36.58 4.53 -25.12
N LEU A 1077 37.44 5.54 -25.04
CA LEU A 1077 37.02 6.94 -25.20
C LEU A 1077 36.53 7.27 -26.62
N CYS A 1078 37.12 6.65 -27.65
CA CYS A 1078 36.70 6.86 -29.04
C CYS A 1078 35.40 6.13 -29.41
N SER A 1079 35.03 5.07 -28.69
CA SER A 1079 33.95 4.17 -29.12
C SER A 1079 32.58 4.75 -28.76
N PRO A 1080 31.67 4.99 -29.73
CA PRO A 1080 30.30 5.40 -29.45
C PRO A 1080 29.47 4.29 -28.81
N GLN A 1081 30.01 3.06 -28.73
CA GLN A 1081 29.37 1.94 -28.02
C GLN A 1081 29.62 1.99 -26.51
N SER A 1082 30.55 2.83 -26.02
CA SER A 1082 30.72 3.07 -24.59
C SER A 1082 29.53 3.85 -24.05
N LYS A 1083 29.01 3.43 -22.91
CA LYS A 1083 27.87 4.09 -22.25
C LYS A 1083 28.22 5.49 -21.76
N LEU A 1084 29.47 5.73 -21.41
CA LEU A 1084 30.00 7.02 -20.94
C LEU A 1084 30.78 7.76 -22.03
N HIS A 1085 30.53 7.44 -23.30
CA HIS A 1085 31.15 8.15 -24.42
C HIS A 1085 30.87 9.66 -24.31
N ASP A 1086 31.95 10.44 -24.24
CA ASP A 1086 31.91 11.90 -24.24
C ASP A 1086 32.95 12.42 -25.25
N PRO A 1087 32.48 13.00 -26.37
CA PRO A 1087 33.37 13.59 -27.37
C PRO A 1087 34.32 14.66 -26.81
N ALA A 1088 33.90 15.42 -25.79
CA ALA A 1088 34.73 16.46 -25.19
C ALA A 1088 35.94 15.87 -24.46
N LEU A 1089 35.74 14.81 -23.68
CA LEU A 1089 36.83 14.09 -23.01
C LEU A 1089 37.81 13.48 -24.01
N HIS A 1090 37.29 12.93 -25.11
CA HIS A 1090 38.12 12.40 -26.18
C HIS A 1090 38.97 13.50 -26.84
N ARG A 1091 38.40 14.68 -27.15
CA ARG A 1091 39.14 15.81 -27.73
C ARG A 1091 40.24 16.32 -26.81
N ILE A 1092 39.98 16.44 -25.51
CA ILE A 1092 41.01 16.84 -24.54
C ILE A 1092 42.16 15.84 -24.54
N LEU A 1093 41.85 14.55 -24.43
CA LEU A 1093 42.90 13.54 -24.43
C LEU A 1093 43.68 13.54 -25.76
N HIS A 1094 42.99 13.66 -26.89
CA HIS A 1094 43.62 13.71 -28.20
C HIS A 1094 44.57 14.92 -28.33
N LYS A 1095 44.14 16.09 -27.86
CA LYS A 1095 44.98 17.30 -27.83
C LYS A 1095 46.23 17.07 -26.96
N VAL A 1096 46.08 16.51 -25.77
CA VAL A 1096 47.19 16.16 -24.87
C VAL A 1096 48.12 15.10 -25.47
N CYS A 1097 47.62 14.20 -26.33
CA CYS A 1097 48.46 13.22 -27.04
C CYS A 1097 49.19 13.81 -28.27
N THR A 1098 48.68 14.92 -28.83
CA THR A 1098 49.25 15.56 -30.02
C THR A 1098 50.40 16.50 -29.66
N ILE A 1099 50.32 17.12 -28.48
CA ILE A 1099 51.39 17.91 -27.84
C ILE A 1099 52.49 16.95 -27.36
#